data_AF-A0A9D6ZJG6-F1
#
_entry.id   AF-A0A9D6ZJG6-F1
#
_cell.length_a   1.000
_cell.length_b   1.000
_cell.length_c   1.000
_cell.angle_alpha   90.00
_cell.angle_beta   90.00
_cell.angle_gamma   90.00
#
_symmetry.space_group_name_H-M   'P 1'
#
loop_
_entity.id
_entity.type
_entity.pdbx_description
1 polymer ?
#
loop_
_entity_poly.entity_id
_entity_poly.type
_entity_poly.pdbx_seq_one_letter_code
_entity_poly.pdbx_strand_id
1 'polypeptide(L)'
;MTGRITGGRLSVAAALATAMAIGLQACGGGTGGEAVDEDQDGFAAEEDCNDNDATVHPGADELCNGVDDDCDGTEDEDAVDAATWHADEDSDGYGDPDATRQACEQSSGTVADSTDCDDADADVHPGADELCNRADDDCDGTEDEDATDQATWFVDGDTDGYGDPDAARQACEQPPGTVTDSTDCDDSEGEVHPAADERCNGLDDNCDAVTDSDAVDRSTWYLDGDSDEYGDPLVSQIGCEQPAGYLADSTDCDDGAPDVNPGEVEICDNSVDEDCDGTADDGCAVRHCGDITVDTVWDASAPHVVTCDILVEGTSGPTLTVEDGALVMFEAGVRMIVGGWNTGTIVVEGTSAGVTFTSASPTPTPGIWQGLQIGLFDQGSTLTGLTIEYGGGNGLGTLYLYNSQPVLDGVTVRHSSRDGVNGVTAFPLIRNSTFSDNAEDGIYLDANSGLDRSASPTFSGNVLTRNGEYAMSVPADYAGELDSSSTFTGNATDRIRLLADTVATTQTWLGQDVPYFVDGDVLVEGVAAPVLTVGDGATVLFGPTVRMIVAGWDDGSLIIDGASTGVTFGSGAAVPAPGDWQGLQIGLFDQGSTLTGFTIEYGGGNGLGTLYLYNSQPVLDGVTVRHSSRDGVNGVT
;
A
#
# COMPACT_ATOMS: atom_id res chain seq x y z
N MET A 1 37.02 -46.17 -38.80
CA MET A 1 37.45 -46.88 -40.01
C MET A 1 38.56 -47.83 -39.64
N THR A 2 38.36 -49.10 -39.93
CA THR A 2 39.30 -50.20 -39.75
C THR A 2 40.54 -50.06 -40.63
N GLY A 3 41.69 -50.43 -40.06
CA GLY A 3 42.73 -51.17 -40.77
C GLY A 3 44.10 -50.47 -40.85
N ARG A 4 45.23 -51.18 -40.99
CA ARG A 4 45.54 -52.62 -40.99
C ARG A 4 47.03 -52.73 -41.39
N ILE A 5 47.80 -53.59 -40.70
CA ILE A 5 49.03 -54.34 -41.14
C ILE A 5 50.24 -53.50 -41.62
N THR A 6 51.53 -53.82 -41.46
CA THR A 6 52.41 -55.01 -41.56
C THR A 6 53.79 -54.50 -41.09
N GLY A 7 54.71 -55.20 -40.41
CA GLY A 7 55.14 -56.60 -40.47
C GLY A 7 56.67 -56.61 -40.67
N GLY A 8 57.42 -57.43 -39.93
CA GLY A 8 58.87 -57.63 -40.16
C GLY A 8 59.54 -58.51 -39.12
N ARG A 9 59.87 -59.76 -39.50
CA ARG A 9 60.61 -60.78 -38.72
C ARG A 9 62.10 -60.77 -39.10
N LEU A 10 62.99 -61.29 -38.23
CA LEU A 10 64.07 -62.28 -38.50
C LEU A 10 64.91 -62.41 -37.21
N SER A 11 64.85 -63.48 -36.41
CA SER A 11 65.46 -64.82 -36.52
C SER A 11 66.99 -64.88 -36.45
N VAL A 12 67.43 -65.68 -35.47
CA VAL A 12 68.75 -65.92 -34.88
C VAL A 12 69.71 -66.77 -35.73
N ALA A 13 71.01 -66.53 -35.49
CA ALA A 13 72.22 -67.39 -35.59
C ALA A 13 72.76 -67.91 -36.94
N ALA A 14 74.07 -67.67 -37.15
CA ALA A 14 75.04 -68.67 -37.65
C ALA A 14 76.50 -68.21 -37.47
N ALA A 15 77.33 -69.03 -36.79
CA ALA A 15 78.75 -69.30 -37.07
C ALA A 15 79.20 -70.47 -36.17
N LEU A 16 79.28 -71.72 -36.65
CA LEU A 16 80.44 -72.41 -37.26
C LEU A 16 81.77 -72.33 -36.47
N ALA A 17 82.21 -73.46 -35.91
CA ALA A 17 83.53 -74.05 -36.18
C ALA A 17 83.59 -75.52 -35.72
N THR A 18 84.47 -76.27 -36.38
CA THR A 18 84.45 -77.72 -36.55
C THR A 18 85.67 -78.37 -35.88
N ALA A 19 85.47 -79.61 -35.42
CA ALA A 19 86.41 -80.61 -34.91
C ALA A 19 87.86 -80.63 -35.45
N MET A 20 88.81 -81.05 -34.61
CA MET A 20 89.64 -82.24 -34.88
C MET A 20 90.31 -82.80 -33.62
N ALA A 21 90.15 -84.10 -33.42
CA ALA A 21 90.71 -84.93 -32.36
C ALA A 21 92.07 -85.54 -32.78
N ILE A 22 92.57 -86.42 -31.88
CA ILE A 22 93.64 -87.44 -32.02
C ILE A 22 94.92 -86.98 -31.31
N GLY A 23 95.27 -87.52 -30.14
CA GLY A 23 95.71 -88.91 -29.90
C GLY A 23 97.18 -88.82 -29.42
N LEU A 24 97.78 -89.73 -28.68
CA LEU A 24 97.54 -91.15 -28.48
C LEU A 24 98.61 -91.65 -27.47
N GLN A 25 98.26 -92.68 -26.70
CA GLN A 25 99.12 -93.73 -26.11
C GLN A 25 100.45 -93.39 -25.40
N ALA A 26 100.42 -93.60 -24.08
CA ALA A 26 101.08 -94.68 -23.33
C ALA A 26 102.54 -95.08 -23.66
N CYS A 27 103.37 -95.18 -22.61
CA CYS A 27 104.02 -96.45 -22.23
C CYS A 27 104.79 -96.36 -20.89
N GLY A 28 104.38 -97.17 -19.92
CA GLY A 28 105.25 -98.13 -19.22
C GLY A 28 106.41 -97.61 -18.35
N GLY A 29 106.15 -97.50 -17.05
CA GLY A 29 106.75 -98.39 -16.03
C GLY A 29 108.24 -98.26 -15.67
N GLY A 30 108.48 -97.69 -14.48
CA GLY A 30 109.42 -98.23 -13.48
C GLY A 30 110.72 -97.45 -13.25
N THR A 31 110.86 -96.75 -12.12
CA THR A 31 111.41 -97.26 -10.85
C THR A 31 111.60 -96.12 -9.82
N GLY A 32 111.12 -96.37 -8.59
CA GLY A 32 111.30 -95.68 -7.30
C GLY A 32 112.13 -94.39 -7.16
N GLY A 33 111.46 -93.37 -6.63
CA GLY A 33 111.96 -92.31 -5.75
C GLY A 33 110.79 -91.86 -4.87
N GLU A 34 111.00 -91.73 -3.55
CA GLU A 34 109.99 -91.27 -2.59
C GLU A 34 109.57 -89.83 -2.94
N ALA A 35 108.26 -89.53 -2.86
CA ALA A 35 107.71 -88.20 -3.13
C ALA A 35 108.17 -87.19 -2.07
N VAL A 36 108.50 -85.98 -2.52
CA VAL A 36 108.97 -84.86 -1.69
C VAL A 36 107.79 -83.90 -1.51
N ASP A 37 107.61 -83.44 -0.28
CA ASP A 37 106.76 -82.33 0.16
C ASP A 37 107.75 -81.19 0.47
N GLU A 38 107.87 -80.21 -0.42
CA GLU A 38 108.97 -79.23 -0.40
C GLU A 38 108.65 -78.01 0.48
N ASP A 39 107.38 -77.60 0.62
CA ASP A 39 106.96 -76.47 1.47
C ASP A 39 106.43 -76.87 2.87
N GLN A 40 106.25 -78.17 3.13
CA GLN A 40 105.88 -78.76 4.41
C GLN A 40 104.48 -78.39 4.92
N ASP A 41 103.54 -78.18 4.01
CA ASP A 41 102.13 -77.97 4.35
C ASP A 41 101.38 -79.28 4.69
N GLY A 42 101.98 -80.42 4.35
CA GLY A 42 101.49 -81.76 4.63
C GLY A 42 100.88 -82.48 3.42
N PHE A 43 100.84 -81.84 2.25
CA PHE A 43 100.55 -82.45 0.96
C PHE A 43 101.86 -82.65 0.18
N ALA A 44 101.89 -83.62 -0.73
CA ALA A 44 103.08 -83.87 -1.55
C ALA A 44 102.78 -83.48 -2.99
N ALA A 45 103.82 -83.21 -3.78
CA ALA A 45 103.74 -82.73 -5.16
C ALA A 45 102.81 -83.48 -6.15
N GLU A 46 102.28 -84.65 -5.77
CA GLU A 46 101.29 -85.40 -6.56
C GLU A 46 99.82 -85.03 -6.25
N GLU A 47 99.57 -84.36 -5.11
CA GLU A 47 98.26 -83.88 -4.65
C GLU A 47 98.23 -82.34 -4.51
N ASP A 48 99.39 -81.70 -4.34
CA ASP A 48 99.54 -80.25 -4.25
C ASP A 48 99.82 -79.64 -5.64
N CYS A 49 98.93 -78.75 -6.10
CA CYS A 49 99.05 -78.07 -7.37
C CYS A 49 100.21 -77.05 -7.41
N ASN A 50 100.75 -76.64 -6.25
CA ASN A 50 101.99 -75.89 -6.12
C ASN A 50 102.76 -76.22 -4.82
N ASP A 51 103.48 -77.35 -4.83
CA ASP A 51 104.35 -77.90 -3.76
C ASP A 51 105.48 -76.98 -3.25
N ASN A 52 105.54 -75.71 -3.66
CA ASN A 52 106.47 -74.70 -3.12
C ASN A 52 105.76 -73.55 -2.37
N ASP A 53 104.43 -73.56 -2.27
CA ASP A 53 103.64 -72.53 -1.61
C ASP A 53 102.61 -73.12 -0.65
N ALA A 54 102.93 -73.12 0.64
CA ALA A 54 102.12 -73.74 1.69
C ALA A 54 100.72 -73.10 1.91
N THR A 55 100.32 -72.10 1.12
CA THR A 55 98.94 -71.59 1.10
C THR A 55 98.09 -72.15 -0.03
N VAL A 56 98.71 -72.87 -0.98
CA VAL A 56 98.06 -73.50 -2.13
C VAL A 56 98.06 -74.99 -1.89
N HIS A 57 96.91 -75.56 -1.52
CA HIS A 57 96.81 -76.98 -1.19
C HIS A 57 95.36 -77.47 -1.20
N PRO A 58 95.12 -78.79 -1.39
CA PRO A 58 93.78 -79.36 -1.35
C PRO A 58 92.91 -78.89 -0.17
N GLY A 59 91.89 -78.07 -0.47
CA GLY A 59 90.96 -77.51 0.50
C GLY A 59 91.43 -76.27 1.28
N ALA A 60 92.34 -75.46 0.72
CA ALA A 60 92.55 -74.08 1.18
C ALA A 60 91.30 -73.19 0.93
N ASP A 61 91.26 -71.99 1.52
CA ASP A 61 90.23 -71.00 1.17
C ASP A 61 90.70 -70.24 -0.08
N GLU A 62 89.86 -70.18 -1.12
CA GLU A 62 90.12 -69.36 -2.31
C GLU A 62 90.24 -67.86 -1.95
N LEU A 63 91.20 -67.18 -2.57
CA LEU A 63 91.35 -65.72 -2.53
C LEU A 63 91.28 -65.16 -3.94
N CYS A 64 90.84 -63.92 -4.11
CA CYS A 64 90.80 -63.22 -5.39
C CYS A 64 92.23 -62.86 -5.89
N ASN A 65 93.07 -63.86 -6.13
CA ASN A 65 94.49 -63.72 -6.45
C ASN A 65 94.86 -64.36 -7.81
N GLY A 66 93.91 -65.05 -8.46
CA GLY A 66 94.10 -65.74 -9.74
C GLY A 66 94.91 -67.03 -9.63
N VAL A 67 94.85 -67.70 -8.48
CA VAL A 67 95.48 -68.98 -8.18
C VAL A 67 94.39 -69.90 -7.65
N ASP A 68 94.33 -71.12 -8.20
CA ASP A 68 93.56 -72.25 -7.66
C ASP A 68 94.21 -72.66 -6.33
N ASP A 69 93.85 -71.96 -5.25
CA ASP A 69 94.45 -72.10 -3.92
C ASP A 69 94.05 -73.46 -3.31
N ASP A 70 92.87 -73.98 -3.62
CA ASP A 70 92.34 -75.23 -3.07
C ASP A 70 92.58 -76.46 -3.96
N CYS A 71 93.23 -76.27 -5.10
CA CYS A 71 93.62 -77.27 -6.09
C CYS A 71 92.45 -78.11 -6.65
N ASP A 72 91.23 -77.59 -6.71
CA ASP A 72 90.07 -78.29 -7.25
C ASP A 72 89.91 -78.18 -8.79
N GLY A 73 90.70 -77.31 -9.41
CA GLY A 73 90.76 -77.08 -10.85
C GLY A 73 89.98 -75.85 -11.33
N THR A 74 89.47 -75.02 -10.42
CA THR A 74 88.93 -73.69 -10.71
C THR A 74 89.71 -72.60 -9.95
N GLU A 75 89.74 -71.38 -10.50
CA GLU A 75 90.43 -70.24 -9.87
C GLU A 75 89.34 -69.32 -9.28
N ASP A 76 89.45 -68.98 -8.00
CA ASP A 76 88.71 -67.94 -7.29
C ASP A 76 87.17 -68.11 -7.21
N GLU A 77 86.61 -69.32 -7.37
CA GLU A 77 85.15 -69.53 -7.57
C GLU A 77 84.27 -69.37 -6.31
N ASP A 78 84.85 -69.28 -5.13
CA ASP A 78 84.17 -68.96 -3.86
C ASP A 78 85.08 -68.11 -2.95
N ALA A 79 85.86 -67.20 -3.55
CA ALA A 79 86.87 -66.42 -2.85
C ALA A 79 86.32 -65.64 -1.65
N VAL A 80 86.94 -65.83 -0.49
CA VAL A 80 86.44 -65.25 0.79
C VAL A 80 86.57 -63.73 0.87
N ASP A 81 87.38 -63.12 -0.01
CA ASP A 81 87.56 -61.68 -0.14
C ASP A 81 86.88 -61.07 -1.38
N ALA A 82 85.97 -61.82 -2.02
CA ALA A 82 85.16 -61.30 -3.13
C ALA A 82 84.30 -60.09 -2.72
N ALA A 83 84.38 -59.02 -3.51
CA ALA A 83 83.56 -57.83 -3.32
C ALA A 83 82.10 -58.11 -3.66
N THR A 84 81.19 -57.41 -2.98
CA THR A 84 79.77 -57.39 -3.34
C THR A 84 79.54 -56.31 -4.39
N TRP A 85 78.92 -56.69 -5.49
CA TRP A 85 78.48 -55.82 -6.56
C TRP A 85 76.95 -55.86 -6.63
N HIS A 86 76.33 -54.72 -6.95
CA HIS A 86 74.90 -54.50 -7.07
C HIS A 86 74.52 -54.45 -8.55
N ALA A 87 73.39 -55.01 -8.96
CA ALA A 87 72.88 -54.82 -10.32
C ALA A 87 72.73 -53.32 -10.62
N ASP A 88 72.89 -52.97 -11.89
CA ASP A 88 72.76 -51.60 -12.42
C ASP A 88 72.08 -51.76 -13.78
N GLU A 89 70.74 -51.91 -13.77
CA GLU A 89 69.95 -52.26 -14.95
C GLU A 89 69.76 -51.07 -15.91
N ASP A 90 69.70 -49.84 -15.41
CA ASP A 90 69.53 -48.62 -16.21
C ASP A 90 70.84 -47.88 -16.57
N SER A 91 71.96 -48.27 -15.96
CA SER A 91 73.32 -47.76 -16.24
C SER A 91 73.58 -46.31 -15.79
N ASP A 92 72.96 -45.87 -14.70
CA ASP A 92 73.17 -44.54 -14.11
C ASP A 92 74.39 -44.47 -13.15
N GLY A 93 74.87 -45.62 -12.70
CA GLY A 93 76.02 -45.78 -11.81
C GLY A 93 75.69 -45.95 -10.32
N TYR A 94 74.41 -46.08 -9.97
CA TYR A 94 73.92 -46.59 -8.71
C TYR A 94 73.35 -48.00 -8.93
N GLY A 95 73.14 -48.75 -7.87
CA GLY A 95 72.71 -50.12 -8.01
C GLY A 95 71.75 -50.58 -6.93
N ASP A 96 70.93 -51.57 -7.27
CA ASP A 96 69.91 -52.14 -6.37
C ASP A 96 70.55 -52.76 -5.10
N PRO A 97 70.21 -52.26 -3.88
CA PRO A 97 70.70 -52.84 -2.62
C PRO A 97 70.30 -54.32 -2.41
N ASP A 98 69.19 -54.76 -3.01
CA ASP A 98 68.66 -56.12 -2.88
C ASP A 98 69.20 -57.09 -3.95
N ALA A 99 69.70 -56.61 -5.09
CA ALA A 99 70.25 -57.43 -6.17
C ALA A 99 71.78 -57.53 -6.13
N THR A 100 72.28 -58.35 -5.19
CA THR A 100 73.73 -58.52 -4.97
C THR A 100 74.36 -59.71 -5.66
N ARG A 101 75.64 -59.56 -6.04
CA ARG A 101 76.51 -60.62 -6.55
C ARG A 101 77.93 -60.48 -5.96
N GLN A 102 78.46 -61.57 -5.40
CA GLN A 102 79.87 -61.61 -5.02
C GLN A 102 80.75 -62.00 -6.21
N ALA A 103 81.81 -61.24 -6.45
CA ALA A 103 82.82 -61.53 -7.47
C ALA A 103 84.11 -60.75 -7.22
N CYS A 104 85.25 -61.32 -7.63
CA CYS A 104 86.57 -60.69 -7.53
C CYS A 104 86.73 -59.46 -8.42
N GLU A 105 86.10 -59.48 -9.60
CA GLU A 105 86.05 -58.35 -10.53
C GLU A 105 84.61 -57.91 -10.78
N GLN A 106 84.42 -56.61 -11.05
CA GLN A 106 83.13 -56.04 -11.43
C GLN A 106 82.59 -56.73 -12.69
N SER A 107 81.45 -57.39 -12.58
CA SER A 107 80.74 -57.90 -13.75
C SER A 107 80.11 -56.75 -14.55
N SER A 108 79.95 -56.92 -15.86
CA SER A 108 79.23 -55.95 -16.69
C SER A 108 77.76 -55.84 -16.23
N GLY A 109 77.28 -54.61 -16.00
CA GLY A 109 75.92 -54.36 -15.49
C GLY A 109 75.80 -54.49 -13.97
N THR A 110 76.90 -54.22 -13.25
CA THR A 110 76.87 -54.13 -11.78
C THR A 110 77.77 -52.99 -11.29
N VAL A 111 77.47 -52.35 -10.16
CA VAL A 111 78.25 -51.28 -9.52
C VAL A 111 78.43 -51.53 -8.01
N ALA A 112 79.40 -50.87 -7.38
CA ALA A 112 79.69 -51.03 -5.95
C ALA A 112 78.78 -50.19 -5.05
N ASP A 113 78.20 -49.11 -5.60
CA ASP A 113 77.21 -48.30 -4.91
C ASP A 113 75.87 -49.02 -4.91
N SER A 114 75.13 -48.91 -3.81
CA SER A 114 73.95 -49.73 -3.52
C SER A 114 72.75 -48.87 -3.10
N THR A 115 72.74 -47.61 -3.51
CA THR A 115 71.83 -46.59 -3.00
C THR A 115 70.70 -46.25 -3.96
N ASP A 116 70.54 -47.02 -5.02
CA ASP A 116 69.44 -46.85 -5.97
C ASP A 116 68.12 -47.36 -5.37
N CYS A 117 67.08 -46.54 -5.48
CA CYS A 117 65.73 -46.89 -5.04
C CYS A 117 64.82 -47.39 -6.17
N ASP A 118 65.18 -47.19 -7.45
CA ASP A 118 64.55 -47.79 -8.64
C ASP A 118 65.57 -48.06 -9.77
N ASP A 119 66.29 -49.18 -9.68
CA ASP A 119 67.34 -49.65 -10.62
C ASP A 119 66.93 -49.79 -12.10
N ALA A 120 65.65 -49.52 -12.41
CA ALA A 120 65.10 -49.54 -13.75
C ALA A 120 64.90 -48.15 -14.37
N ASP A 121 65.10 -47.06 -13.62
CA ASP A 121 64.91 -45.68 -14.05
C ASP A 121 66.11 -44.78 -13.73
N ALA A 122 66.91 -44.48 -14.76
CA ALA A 122 68.14 -43.69 -14.62
C ALA A 122 67.93 -42.21 -14.21
N ASP A 123 66.68 -41.76 -14.11
CA ASP A 123 66.33 -40.45 -13.56
C ASP A 123 65.99 -40.52 -12.04
N VAL A 124 65.97 -41.73 -11.44
CA VAL A 124 65.67 -42.00 -10.02
C VAL A 124 66.91 -42.53 -9.32
N HIS A 125 67.66 -41.62 -8.67
CA HIS A 125 68.90 -41.97 -8.01
C HIS A 125 69.32 -40.91 -6.98
N PRO A 126 70.22 -41.24 -6.03
CA PRO A 126 70.77 -40.27 -5.09
C PRO A 126 71.21 -38.95 -5.70
N GLY A 127 70.49 -37.87 -5.37
CA GLY A 127 70.74 -36.52 -5.84
C GLY A 127 70.22 -36.18 -7.24
N ALA A 128 69.22 -36.91 -7.74
CA ALA A 128 68.40 -36.46 -8.87
C ALA A 128 67.60 -35.19 -8.52
N ASP A 129 67.04 -34.51 -9.53
CA ASP A 129 66.12 -33.38 -9.29
C ASP A 129 64.71 -33.95 -9.08
N GLU A 130 64.09 -33.66 -7.94
CA GLU A 130 62.68 -33.98 -7.71
C GLU A 130 61.77 -33.34 -8.77
N LEU A 131 60.80 -34.11 -9.26
CA LEU A 131 59.72 -33.65 -10.13
C LEU A 131 58.39 -33.86 -9.41
N CYS A 132 57.37 -33.07 -9.72
CA CYS A 132 56.02 -33.26 -9.17
C CYS A 132 55.31 -34.50 -9.76
N ASN A 133 55.89 -35.69 -9.58
CA ASN A 133 55.46 -36.96 -10.15
C ASN A 133 55.01 -37.97 -9.06
N ARG A 134 55.12 -37.61 -7.78
CA ARG A 134 54.87 -38.46 -6.60
C ARG A 134 55.80 -39.68 -6.52
N ALA A 135 57.04 -39.51 -6.96
CA ALA A 135 58.13 -40.42 -6.76
C ALA A 135 59.17 -39.74 -5.84
N ASP A 136 60.03 -40.56 -5.24
CA ASP A 136 61.23 -40.13 -4.52
C ASP A 136 62.34 -40.28 -5.54
N ASP A 137 62.52 -39.27 -6.40
CA ASP A 137 63.44 -39.32 -7.54
C ASP A 137 64.90 -39.26 -7.02
N ASP A 138 65.15 -38.59 -5.91
CA ASP A 138 66.50 -38.41 -5.34
C ASP A 138 66.88 -39.44 -4.26
N CYS A 139 66.00 -40.41 -4.00
CA CYS A 139 66.16 -41.51 -3.05
C CYS A 139 66.50 -41.07 -1.62
N ASP A 140 66.07 -39.88 -1.17
CA ASP A 140 66.33 -39.37 0.18
C ASP A 140 65.27 -39.81 1.23
N GLY A 141 64.18 -40.43 0.76
CA GLY A 141 63.07 -40.94 1.56
C GLY A 141 61.88 -39.97 1.68
N THR A 142 61.88 -38.86 0.94
CA THR A 142 60.74 -37.96 0.77
C THR A 142 60.30 -37.87 -0.69
N GLU A 143 59.02 -37.56 -0.92
CA GLU A 143 58.46 -37.43 -2.27
C GLU A 143 58.22 -35.92 -2.53
N ASP A 144 58.73 -35.41 -3.66
CA ASP A 144 58.47 -34.09 -4.23
C ASP A 144 58.83 -32.85 -3.34
N GLU A 145 59.70 -32.94 -2.33
CA GLU A 145 59.86 -31.88 -1.31
C GLU A 145 60.56 -30.61 -1.78
N ASP A 146 61.32 -30.66 -2.88
CA ASP A 146 61.94 -29.51 -3.53
C ASP A 146 61.77 -29.54 -5.07
N ALA A 147 60.66 -30.11 -5.55
CA ALA A 147 60.43 -30.35 -6.97
C ALA A 147 60.62 -29.11 -7.85
N THR A 148 61.34 -29.26 -8.97
CA THR A 148 61.76 -28.12 -9.80
C THR A 148 60.65 -27.56 -10.70
N ASP A 149 59.58 -28.33 -10.93
CA ASP A 149 58.45 -28.00 -11.79
C ASP A 149 57.16 -27.60 -11.04
N GLN A 150 57.30 -27.19 -9.77
CA GLN A 150 56.20 -26.67 -8.95
C GLN A 150 55.43 -25.55 -9.65
N ALA A 151 54.10 -25.67 -9.67
CA ALA A 151 53.22 -24.61 -10.12
C ALA A 151 53.19 -23.46 -9.10
N THR A 152 52.95 -22.23 -9.59
CA THR A 152 52.72 -21.06 -8.73
C THR A 152 51.22 -20.88 -8.51
N TRP A 153 50.83 -20.73 -7.25
CA TRP A 153 49.47 -20.56 -6.79
C TRP A 153 49.36 -19.28 -5.96
N PHE A 154 48.31 -18.50 -6.16
CA PHE A 154 48.06 -17.23 -5.47
C PHE A 154 46.96 -17.44 -4.43
N VAL A 155 47.11 -16.89 -3.24
CA VAL A 155 46.03 -16.95 -2.22
C VAL A 155 44.79 -16.28 -2.79
N ASP A 156 43.65 -16.94 -2.60
CA ASP A 156 42.31 -16.45 -2.95
C ASP A 156 41.56 -16.29 -1.62
N GLY A 157 41.65 -15.07 -1.08
CA GLY A 157 41.25 -14.74 0.28
C GLY A 157 39.74 -14.63 0.49
N ASP A 158 39.02 -14.19 -0.54
CA ASP A 158 37.57 -13.99 -0.52
C ASP A 158 36.78 -15.03 -1.33
N THR A 159 37.48 -15.92 -2.04
CA THR A 159 36.96 -17.08 -2.78
C THR A 159 36.21 -16.75 -4.07
N ASP A 160 36.57 -15.66 -4.75
CA ASP A 160 35.98 -15.25 -6.02
C ASP A 160 36.63 -15.91 -7.27
N GLY A 161 37.78 -16.56 -7.08
CA GLY A 161 38.51 -17.28 -8.12
C GLY A 161 39.68 -16.51 -8.73
N TYR A 162 39.93 -15.28 -8.29
CA TYR A 162 41.13 -14.49 -8.52
C TYR A 162 41.98 -14.51 -7.25
N GLY A 163 43.27 -14.18 -7.36
CA GLY A 163 44.15 -14.27 -6.21
C GLY A 163 45.17 -13.15 -6.17
N ASP A 164 45.64 -12.85 -4.96
CA ASP A 164 46.58 -11.77 -4.68
C ASP A 164 47.94 -12.01 -5.39
N PRO A 165 48.35 -11.15 -6.34
CA PRO A 165 49.65 -11.25 -7.02
C PRO A 165 50.86 -11.21 -6.07
N ASP A 166 50.72 -10.62 -4.88
CA ASP A 166 51.78 -10.52 -3.87
C ASP A 166 51.81 -11.74 -2.91
N ALA A 167 50.82 -12.65 -2.97
CA ALA A 167 50.69 -13.82 -2.10
C ALA A 167 50.94 -15.17 -2.81
N ALA A 168 51.98 -15.25 -3.63
CA ALA A 168 52.35 -16.46 -4.38
C ALA A 168 52.93 -17.58 -3.49
N ARG A 169 52.61 -18.84 -3.82
CA ARG A 169 53.12 -20.08 -3.22
C ARG A 169 53.51 -21.06 -4.32
N GLN A 170 54.63 -21.76 -4.16
CA GLN A 170 55.01 -22.86 -5.05
C GLN A 170 54.58 -24.20 -4.42
N ALA A 171 53.94 -25.06 -5.21
CA ALA A 171 53.56 -26.41 -4.81
C ALA A 171 53.19 -27.29 -6.02
N CYS A 172 53.41 -28.60 -5.90
CA CYS A 172 53.02 -29.59 -6.90
C CYS A 172 51.50 -29.74 -7.04
N GLU A 173 50.79 -29.72 -5.92
CA GLU A 173 49.32 -29.72 -5.87
C GLU A 173 48.80 -28.39 -5.34
N GLN A 174 47.62 -27.98 -5.82
CA GLN A 174 46.95 -26.75 -5.40
C GLN A 174 46.79 -26.70 -3.87
N PRO A 175 47.45 -25.77 -3.18
CA PRO A 175 47.19 -25.56 -1.76
C PRO A 175 45.72 -25.11 -1.55
N PRO A 176 45.03 -25.54 -0.49
CA PRO A 176 43.67 -25.08 -0.22
C PRO A 176 43.60 -23.54 -0.09
N GLY A 177 42.60 -22.93 -0.75
CA GLY A 177 42.42 -21.47 -0.75
C GLY A 177 43.43 -20.72 -1.62
N THR A 178 43.82 -21.30 -2.75
CA THR A 178 44.67 -20.64 -3.75
C THR A 178 44.14 -20.88 -5.17
N VAL A 179 44.50 -20.04 -6.13
CA VAL A 179 44.15 -20.13 -7.56
C VAL A 179 45.37 -19.86 -8.44
N THR A 180 45.26 -20.06 -9.76
CA THR A 180 46.34 -19.76 -10.71
C THR A 180 46.29 -18.35 -11.27
N ASP A 181 45.13 -17.70 -11.17
CA ASP A 181 44.95 -16.33 -11.65
C ASP A 181 45.41 -15.35 -10.56
N SER A 182 46.24 -14.37 -10.94
CA SER A 182 46.91 -13.47 -10.00
C SER A 182 46.47 -12.01 -10.20
N THR A 183 45.28 -11.82 -10.75
CA THR A 183 44.84 -10.53 -11.27
C THR A 183 43.92 -9.77 -10.32
N ASP A 184 43.72 -10.28 -9.11
CA ASP A 184 42.97 -9.61 -8.05
C ASP A 184 43.71 -8.38 -7.53
N CYS A 185 43.02 -7.25 -7.43
CA CYS A 185 43.55 -6.02 -6.86
C CYS A 185 43.15 -5.79 -5.38
N ASP A 186 42.16 -6.53 -4.85
CA ASP A 186 41.80 -6.58 -3.43
C ASP A 186 41.24 -7.96 -3.03
N ASP A 187 42.15 -8.88 -2.71
CA ASP A 187 41.92 -10.29 -2.28
C ASP A 187 41.13 -10.46 -0.95
N SER A 188 40.54 -9.38 -0.45
CA SER A 188 39.65 -9.37 0.71
C SER A 188 38.19 -9.07 0.38
N GLU A 189 37.89 -8.68 -0.86
CA GLU A 189 36.57 -8.28 -1.32
C GLU A 189 36.18 -8.97 -2.65
N GLY A 190 35.43 -10.07 -2.58
CA GLY A 190 35.13 -10.89 -3.78
C GLY A 190 34.16 -10.29 -4.81
N GLU A 191 33.90 -8.98 -4.74
CA GLU A 191 33.25 -8.20 -5.80
C GLU A 191 34.25 -7.25 -6.49
N VAL A 192 35.53 -7.27 -6.09
CA VAL A 192 36.63 -6.47 -6.63
C VAL A 192 37.60 -7.40 -7.34
N HIS A 193 37.38 -7.60 -8.63
CA HIS A 193 38.20 -8.46 -9.46
C HIS A 193 38.08 -8.09 -10.93
N PRO A 194 39.00 -8.51 -11.82
CA PRO A 194 39.04 -8.07 -13.22
C PRO A 194 37.83 -8.34 -14.12
N ALA A 195 36.87 -9.11 -13.61
CA ALA A 195 35.63 -9.44 -14.31
C ALA A 195 34.39 -8.84 -13.63
N ALA A 196 34.56 -8.05 -12.57
CA ALA A 196 33.49 -7.34 -11.90
C ALA A 196 32.95 -6.21 -12.79
N ASP A 197 31.67 -5.90 -12.60
CA ASP A 197 31.07 -4.69 -13.17
C ASP A 197 31.36 -3.52 -12.22
N GLU A 198 31.81 -2.39 -12.75
CA GLU A 198 31.98 -1.16 -11.95
C GLU A 198 30.66 -0.74 -11.29
N ARG A 199 30.75 -0.25 -10.06
CA ARG A 199 29.64 0.36 -9.33
C ARG A 199 30.03 1.76 -8.85
N CYS A 200 29.06 2.62 -8.61
CA CYS A 200 29.28 3.95 -8.05
C CYS A 200 29.60 3.88 -6.54
N ASN A 201 30.63 3.15 -6.15
CA ASN A 201 31.06 2.93 -4.76
C ASN A 201 32.42 3.58 -4.45
N GLY A 202 33.11 4.15 -5.45
CA GLY A 202 34.42 4.77 -5.31
C GLY A 202 35.58 3.78 -5.21
N LEU A 203 35.35 2.52 -5.57
CA LEU A 203 36.34 1.46 -5.72
C LEU A 203 36.61 1.21 -7.21
N ASP A 204 37.76 0.61 -7.51
CA ASP A 204 38.09 0.12 -8.86
C ASP A 204 37.70 -1.36 -8.87
N ASP A 205 36.40 -1.64 -9.00
CA ASP A 205 35.85 -3.00 -8.84
C ASP A 205 36.44 -3.95 -9.90
N ASN A 206 36.70 -3.46 -11.12
CA ASN A 206 37.19 -4.27 -12.23
C ASN A 206 38.72 -4.27 -12.41
N CYS A 207 39.46 -3.69 -11.46
CA CYS A 207 40.91 -3.64 -11.44
C CYS A 207 41.56 -3.06 -12.73
N ASP A 208 40.89 -2.15 -13.45
CA ASP A 208 41.41 -1.53 -14.68
C ASP A 208 42.17 -0.22 -14.44
N ALA A 209 42.28 0.18 -13.16
CA ALA A 209 42.86 1.43 -12.66
C ALA A 209 42.03 2.69 -12.94
N VAL A 210 40.73 2.56 -13.25
CA VAL A 210 39.79 3.65 -13.47
C VAL A 210 38.47 3.46 -12.71
N THR A 211 38.45 3.99 -11.49
CA THR A 211 37.26 4.04 -10.61
C THR A 211 35.99 4.57 -11.30
N ASP A 212 34.90 3.81 -11.16
CA ASP A 212 33.51 4.13 -11.50
C ASP A 212 33.28 4.52 -12.99
N SER A 213 34.20 4.16 -13.90
CA SER A 213 34.26 4.78 -15.24
C SER A 213 33.09 4.40 -16.15
N ASP A 214 32.54 3.21 -15.98
CA ASP A 214 31.39 2.69 -16.72
C ASP A 214 30.32 2.06 -15.82
N ALA A 215 30.30 2.46 -14.54
CA ALA A 215 29.47 1.89 -13.50
C ALA A 215 28.02 1.58 -13.93
N VAL A 216 27.56 0.37 -13.60
CA VAL A 216 26.26 -0.15 -14.06
C VAL A 216 25.08 0.50 -13.35
N ASP A 217 25.30 1.14 -12.21
CA ASP A 217 24.30 1.78 -11.35
C ASP A 217 24.36 3.32 -11.40
N ARG A 218 24.97 3.90 -12.45
CA ARG A 218 24.95 5.35 -12.67
C ARG A 218 23.52 5.89 -12.71
N SER A 219 23.31 6.99 -12.02
CA SER A 219 22.04 7.70 -12.02
C SER A 219 21.93 8.63 -13.24
N THR A 220 20.69 8.82 -13.70
CA THR A 220 20.36 9.89 -14.64
C THR A 220 20.04 11.14 -13.84
N TRP A 221 20.68 12.25 -14.22
CA TRP A 221 20.48 13.57 -13.65
C TRP A 221 19.90 14.48 -14.72
N TYR A 222 18.91 15.30 -14.40
CA TYR A 222 18.16 16.19 -15.28
C TYR A 222 18.51 17.64 -14.98
N LEU A 223 18.69 18.49 -15.99
CA LEU A 223 19.06 19.90 -15.79
C LEU A 223 17.96 20.60 -14.99
N ASP A 224 18.35 21.40 -14.01
CA ASP A 224 17.49 22.36 -13.31
C ASP A 224 17.92 23.76 -13.76
N GLY A 225 17.23 24.26 -14.79
CA GLY A 225 17.59 25.43 -15.58
C GLY A 225 17.21 26.75 -14.93
N ASP A 226 16.12 26.78 -14.17
CA ASP A 226 15.57 27.97 -13.52
C ASP A 226 15.68 27.96 -11.97
N SER A 227 16.21 26.88 -11.40
CA SER A 227 16.52 26.71 -9.98
C SER A 227 15.30 26.57 -9.07
N ASP A 228 14.28 25.81 -9.50
CA ASP A 228 13.05 25.55 -8.76
C ASP A 228 12.98 24.17 -8.06
N GLU A 229 14.05 23.37 -8.17
CA GLU A 229 14.20 22.02 -7.63
C GLU A 229 13.52 20.89 -8.44
N TYR A 230 13.07 21.17 -9.66
CA TYR A 230 12.61 20.18 -10.63
C TYR A 230 13.55 20.15 -11.84
N GLY A 231 13.55 19.06 -12.61
CA GLY A 231 14.50 18.87 -13.70
C GLY A 231 13.87 18.55 -15.04
N ASP A 232 14.45 19.09 -16.13
CA ASP A 232 13.98 18.90 -17.51
C ASP A 232 14.14 17.44 -17.97
N PRO A 233 13.04 16.69 -18.23
CA PRO A 233 13.11 15.32 -18.75
C PRO A 233 13.78 15.21 -20.13
N LEU A 234 13.91 16.31 -20.87
CA LEU A 234 14.53 16.38 -22.19
C LEU A 234 16.05 16.64 -22.14
N VAL A 235 16.59 17.12 -21.02
CA VAL A 235 18.02 17.43 -20.86
C VAL A 235 18.59 16.68 -19.68
N SER A 236 19.29 15.57 -19.96
CA SER A 236 19.88 14.72 -18.93
C SER A 236 21.35 14.35 -19.16
N GLN A 237 22.02 14.00 -18.07
CA GLN A 237 23.37 13.42 -18.02
C GLN A 237 23.36 12.15 -17.16
N ILE A 238 24.28 11.22 -17.42
CA ILE A 238 24.40 9.98 -16.66
C ILE A 238 25.73 10.01 -15.91
N GLY A 239 25.72 9.74 -14.61
CA GLY A 239 26.92 9.74 -13.77
C GLY A 239 26.67 9.28 -12.33
N CYS A 240 27.74 8.97 -11.61
CA CYS A 240 27.69 8.55 -10.21
C CYS A 240 27.38 9.71 -9.26
N GLU A 241 27.99 10.87 -9.50
CA GLU A 241 27.74 12.08 -8.72
C GLU A 241 26.80 13.03 -9.47
N GLN A 242 25.97 13.74 -8.71
CA GLN A 242 25.10 14.80 -9.20
C GLN A 242 25.94 15.94 -9.83
N PRO A 243 25.81 16.19 -11.15
CA PRO A 243 26.43 17.36 -11.76
C PRO A 243 25.86 18.65 -11.19
N ALA A 244 26.67 19.70 -11.12
CA ALA A 244 26.19 21.01 -10.66
C ALA A 244 25.09 21.54 -11.60
N GLY A 245 23.93 21.90 -11.02
CA GLY A 245 22.75 22.37 -11.76
C GLY A 245 21.90 21.25 -12.37
N TYR A 246 22.06 20.00 -11.92
CA TYR A 246 21.20 18.88 -12.32
C TYR A 246 20.60 18.23 -11.08
N LEU A 247 19.42 17.59 -11.19
CA LEU A 247 18.68 16.91 -10.12
C LEU A 247 18.28 15.49 -10.54
N ALA A 248 17.92 14.65 -9.58
CA ALA A 248 17.41 13.31 -9.87
C ALA A 248 15.94 13.33 -10.33
N ASP A 249 15.21 14.40 -9.98
CA ASP A 249 13.85 14.64 -10.41
C ASP A 249 13.81 15.03 -11.89
N SER A 250 12.80 14.57 -12.62
CA SER A 250 12.63 14.76 -14.06
C SER A 250 11.22 15.26 -14.41
N THR A 251 10.54 15.90 -13.47
CA THR A 251 9.10 16.18 -13.57
C THR A 251 8.77 17.61 -13.97
N ASP A 252 9.78 18.41 -14.30
CA ASP A 252 9.59 19.77 -14.82
C ASP A 252 9.06 19.74 -16.26
N CYS A 253 8.02 20.52 -16.55
CA CYS A 253 7.46 20.68 -17.88
C CYS A 253 7.90 21.98 -18.59
N ASP A 254 8.50 22.96 -17.89
CA ASP A 254 9.11 24.18 -18.45
C ASP A 254 10.29 24.69 -17.60
N ASP A 255 11.48 24.09 -17.82
CA ASP A 255 12.79 24.38 -17.18
C ASP A 255 13.36 25.81 -17.39
N GLY A 256 12.54 26.71 -17.90
CA GLY A 256 12.83 28.14 -18.00
C GLY A 256 11.89 29.02 -17.16
N ALA A 257 10.93 28.43 -16.45
CA ALA A 257 9.88 29.08 -15.68
C ALA A 257 9.75 28.43 -14.28
N PRO A 258 10.34 29.03 -13.22
CA PRO A 258 10.39 28.43 -11.88
C PRO A 258 9.03 28.42 -11.15
N ASP A 259 7.98 28.85 -11.85
CA ASP A 259 6.58 28.89 -11.46
C ASP A 259 5.73 27.90 -12.29
N VAL A 260 6.38 26.96 -12.99
CA VAL A 260 5.77 25.89 -13.80
C VAL A 260 6.45 24.56 -13.48
N ASN A 261 6.02 23.93 -12.40
CA ASN A 261 6.53 22.65 -11.91
C ASN A 261 5.47 21.91 -11.06
N PRO A 262 5.60 20.59 -10.82
CA PRO A 262 4.61 19.82 -10.05
C PRO A 262 4.35 20.23 -8.60
N GLY A 263 5.12 21.18 -8.07
CA GLY A 263 4.89 21.77 -6.76
C GLY A 263 3.93 22.96 -6.78
N GLU A 264 3.64 23.52 -7.96
CA GLU A 264 2.82 24.72 -8.12
C GLU A 264 1.32 24.42 -8.17
N VAL A 265 0.52 25.48 -8.15
CA VAL A 265 -0.95 25.42 -8.25
C VAL A 265 -1.37 26.24 -9.46
N GLU A 266 -2.29 25.68 -10.24
CA GLU A 266 -2.86 26.29 -11.44
C GLU A 266 -3.25 27.79 -11.27
N ILE A 267 -2.73 28.62 -12.17
CA ILE A 267 -3.07 30.02 -12.32
C ILE A 267 -4.18 30.14 -13.35
N CYS A 268 -5.42 30.07 -12.87
CA CYS A 268 -6.61 30.04 -13.72
C CYS A 268 -6.68 31.12 -14.82
N ASP A 269 -7.18 30.69 -15.99
CA ASP A 269 -7.43 31.45 -17.21
C ASP A 269 -6.16 31.90 -17.96
N ASN A 270 -5.01 31.26 -17.75
CA ASN A 270 -3.77 31.56 -18.49
C ASN A 270 -3.38 30.47 -19.50
N SER A 271 -4.02 29.29 -19.45
CA SER A 271 -3.75 28.14 -20.32
C SER A 271 -2.32 27.62 -20.28
N VAL A 272 -1.64 27.83 -19.15
CA VAL A 272 -0.39 27.18 -18.75
C VAL A 272 -0.76 26.04 -17.80
N ASP A 273 0.03 24.98 -17.82
CA ASP A 273 -0.10 23.80 -16.95
C ASP A 273 1.00 23.98 -15.90
N GLU A 274 0.67 24.66 -14.81
CA GLU A 274 1.64 25.04 -13.79
C GLU A 274 2.10 23.84 -12.98
N ASP A 275 1.22 22.85 -12.74
CA ASP A 275 1.56 21.68 -11.93
C ASP A 275 2.02 20.47 -12.76
N CYS A 276 2.19 20.66 -14.06
CA CYS A 276 2.70 19.68 -15.00
C CYS A 276 1.94 18.34 -14.98
N ASP A 277 0.64 18.33 -14.61
CA ASP A 277 -0.19 17.13 -14.59
C ASP A 277 -0.71 16.73 -15.99
N GLY A 278 -0.49 17.59 -16.98
CA GLY A 278 -0.90 17.43 -18.37
C GLY A 278 -2.21 18.14 -18.72
N THR A 279 -2.80 18.90 -17.79
CA THR A 279 -4.06 19.63 -17.97
C THR A 279 -4.00 21.06 -17.42
N ALA A 280 -3.69 22.01 -18.30
CA ALA A 280 -3.82 23.43 -17.99
C ALA A 280 -5.22 23.82 -17.48
N ASP A 281 -5.22 24.68 -16.45
CA ASP A 281 -6.37 25.24 -15.76
C ASP A 281 -7.29 24.20 -15.07
N ASP A 282 -6.78 23.01 -14.69
CA ASP A 282 -7.54 22.06 -13.89
C ASP A 282 -7.62 22.51 -12.40
N GLY A 283 -8.56 21.95 -11.63
CA GLY A 283 -8.84 22.41 -10.25
C GLY A 283 -9.37 23.86 -10.11
N CYS A 284 -9.41 24.64 -11.20
CA CYS A 284 -9.85 26.02 -11.23
C CYS A 284 -11.37 26.17 -11.14
N ALA A 285 -11.82 27.15 -10.34
CA ALA A 285 -13.24 27.33 -10.12
C ALA A 285 -13.99 27.80 -11.37
N VAL A 286 -15.02 27.06 -11.79
CA VAL A 286 -15.87 27.43 -12.93
C VAL A 286 -16.80 28.58 -12.53
N ARG A 287 -16.66 29.72 -13.21
CA ARG A 287 -17.41 30.95 -12.90
C ARG A 287 -18.73 31.03 -13.68
N HIS A 288 -19.84 31.20 -12.96
CA HIS A 288 -21.19 31.27 -13.52
C HIS A 288 -21.82 32.65 -13.33
N CYS A 289 -22.50 33.14 -14.38
CA CYS A 289 -23.27 34.37 -14.34
C CYS A 289 -24.37 34.37 -15.43
N GLY A 290 -25.59 34.78 -15.07
CA GLY A 290 -26.71 34.97 -15.99
C GLY A 290 -27.67 33.78 -16.09
N ASP A 291 -28.43 33.76 -17.18
CA ASP A 291 -29.55 32.84 -17.36
C ASP A 291 -29.10 31.46 -17.85
N ILE A 292 -29.56 30.41 -17.19
CA ILE A 292 -29.50 29.02 -17.65
C ILE A 292 -30.78 28.75 -18.43
N THR A 293 -30.69 28.81 -19.76
CA THR A 293 -31.83 28.69 -20.69
C THR A 293 -31.92 27.34 -21.39
N VAL A 294 -30.94 26.46 -21.15
CA VAL A 294 -30.86 25.08 -21.66
C VAL A 294 -30.44 24.17 -20.51
N ASP A 295 -30.70 22.87 -20.65
CA ASP A 295 -30.26 21.88 -19.67
C ASP A 295 -28.75 21.97 -19.45
N THR A 296 -28.34 22.08 -18.19
CA THR A 296 -26.96 22.35 -17.78
C THR A 296 -26.62 21.47 -16.59
N VAL A 297 -25.38 20.96 -16.55
CA VAL A 297 -24.86 20.12 -15.46
C VAL A 297 -23.72 20.86 -14.78
N TRP A 298 -23.75 20.89 -13.45
CA TRP A 298 -22.68 21.34 -12.57
C TRP A 298 -22.17 20.12 -11.80
N ASP A 299 -20.99 19.64 -12.17
CA ASP A 299 -20.38 18.43 -11.63
C ASP A 299 -19.38 18.72 -10.50
N ALA A 300 -18.67 17.69 -10.02
CA ALA A 300 -17.71 17.80 -8.93
C ALA A 300 -16.25 17.94 -9.40
N SER A 301 -15.99 18.11 -10.70
CA SER A 301 -14.62 18.23 -11.24
C SER A 301 -13.91 19.50 -10.77
N ALA A 302 -14.66 20.57 -10.51
CA ALA A 302 -14.15 21.81 -9.96
C ALA A 302 -15.21 22.55 -9.13
N PRO A 303 -14.80 23.40 -8.16
CA PRO A 303 -15.73 24.29 -7.48
C PRO A 303 -16.43 25.23 -8.45
N HIS A 304 -17.72 25.49 -8.24
CA HIS A 304 -18.51 26.44 -9.02
C HIS A 304 -18.62 27.76 -8.27
N VAL A 305 -18.26 28.88 -8.89
CA VAL A 305 -18.40 30.22 -8.29
C VAL A 305 -19.46 31.02 -9.03
N VAL A 306 -20.51 31.41 -8.33
CA VAL A 306 -21.59 32.24 -8.85
C VAL A 306 -21.29 33.70 -8.59
N THR A 307 -21.06 34.46 -9.67
CA THR A 307 -20.52 35.83 -9.63
C THR A 307 -21.58 36.90 -9.89
N CYS A 308 -22.75 36.49 -10.36
CA CYS A 308 -23.92 37.35 -10.49
C CYS A 308 -25.19 36.49 -10.35
N ASP A 309 -26.37 37.12 -10.36
CA ASP A 309 -27.63 36.38 -10.26
C ASP A 309 -27.72 35.30 -11.35
N ILE A 310 -28.12 34.08 -10.92
CA ILE A 310 -28.43 32.96 -11.83
C ILE A 310 -29.94 32.82 -11.92
N LEU A 311 -30.44 32.73 -13.15
CA LEU A 311 -31.84 32.45 -13.42
C LEU A 311 -31.94 31.12 -14.18
N VAL A 312 -32.44 30.07 -13.53
CA VAL A 312 -32.76 28.79 -14.18
C VAL A 312 -34.18 28.88 -14.70
N GLU A 313 -34.33 29.45 -15.89
CA GLU A 313 -35.63 29.63 -16.52
C GLU A 313 -35.53 29.85 -18.04
N GLY A 314 -36.56 29.45 -18.77
CA GLY A 314 -36.62 29.63 -20.22
C GLY A 314 -37.84 28.98 -20.86
N THR A 315 -38.12 29.30 -22.12
CA THR A 315 -39.28 28.75 -22.85
C THR A 315 -39.18 27.24 -23.10
N SER A 316 -37.97 26.68 -22.99
CA SER A 316 -37.68 25.25 -23.05
C SER A 316 -38.03 24.51 -21.75
N GLY A 317 -38.15 25.22 -20.62
CA GLY A 317 -38.18 24.62 -19.29
C GLY A 317 -36.83 23.97 -18.93
N PRO A 318 -35.73 24.75 -18.90
CA PRO A 318 -34.40 24.21 -18.67
C PRO A 318 -34.26 23.62 -17.27
N THR A 319 -33.43 22.58 -17.17
CA THR A 319 -33.04 21.96 -15.91
C THR A 319 -31.58 22.24 -15.59
N LEU A 320 -31.31 22.76 -14.39
CA LEU A 320 -29.98 22.73 -13.80
C LEU A 320 -29.84 21.46 -12.94
N THR A 321 -28.97 20.56 -13.36
CA THR A 321 -28.58 19.39 -12.56
C THR A 321 -27.29 19.71 -11.82
N VAL A 322 -27.26 19.48 -10.50
CA VAL A 322 -26.05 19.60 -9.67
C VAL A 322 -25.73 18.23 -9.09
N GLU A 323 -24.62 17.65 -9.52
CA GLU A 323 -24.25 16.27 -9.22
C GLU A 323 -23.62 16.13 -7.83
N ASP A 324 -23.62 14.90 -7.30
CA ASP A 324 -23.03 14.56 -6.01
C ASP A 324 -21.56 15.02 -5.90
N GLY A 325 -21.20 15.64 -4.78
CA GLY A 325 -19.86 16.17 -4.52
C GLY A 325 -19.63 17.61 -4.99
N ALA A 326 -20.54 18.19 -5.78
CA ALA A 326 -20.37 19.56 -6.26
C ALA A 326 -20.37 20.61 -5.13
N LEU A 327 -19.43 21.55 -5.21
CA LEU A 327 -19.33 22.72 -4.34
C LEU A 327 -19.70 23.97 -5.12
N VAL A 328 -20.79 24.65 -4.72
CA VAL A 328 -21.27 25.89 -5.33
C VAL A 328 -21.12 27.05 -4.34
N MET A 329 -20.32 28.04 -4.71
CA MET A 329 -19.96 29.19 -3.89
C MET A 329 -20.56 30.47 -4.48
N PHE A 330 -21.31 31.22 -3.67
CA PHE A 330 -21.99 32.45 -4.07
C PHE A 330 -21.21 33.68 -3.58
N GLU A 331 -20.90 34.61 -4.49
CA GLU A 331 -20.34 35.91 -4.14
C GLU A 331 -21.34 36.74 -3.28
N ALA A 332 -20.85 37.79 -2.63
CA ALA A 332 -21.70 38.60 -1.76
C ALA A 332 -22.85 39.26 -2.53
N GLY A 333 -24.08 39.09 -2.04
CA GLY A 333 -25.29 39.71 -2.57
C GLY A 333 -25.92 39.01 -3.79
N VAL A 334 -25.35 37.93 -4.31
CA VAL A 334 -25.95 37.19 -5.44
C VAL A 334 -27.05 36.23 -4.97
N ARG A 335 -27.94 35.83 -5.88
CA ARG A 335 -28.96 34.78 -5.68
C ARG A 335 -29.00 33.80 -6.86
N MET A 336 -29.66 32.68 -6.61
CA MET A 336 -30.19 31.81 -7.65
C MET A 336 -31.72 31.83 -7.61
N ILE A 337 -32.35 31.99 -8.77
CA ILE A 337 -33.81 31.87 -8.93
C ILE A 337 -34.10 30.75 -9.93
N VAL A 338 -34.94 29.81 -9.53
CA VAL A 338 -35.42 28.72 -10.38
C VAL A 338 -36.90 28.95 -10.65
N GLY A 339 -37.31 28.95 -11.92
CA GLY A 339 -38.72 29.08 -12.27
C GLY A 339 -39.36 30.42 -11.83
N GLY A 340 -38.65 31.54 -11.97
CA GLY A 340 -39.11 32.84 -11.44
C GLY A 340 -40.21 33.49 -12.27
N TRP A 341 -39.97 33.61 -13.58
CA TRP A 341 -40.86 34.23 -14.57
C TRP A 341 -41.18 33.32 -15.75
N ASN A 342 -40.31 32.36 -16.02
CA ASN A 342 -40.51 31.30 -17.00
C ASN A 342 -40.30 29.94 -16.33
N THR A 343 -40.72 28.87 -17.00
CA THR A 343 -40.50 27.50 -16.51
C THR A 343 -39.02 27.23 -16.33
N GLY A 344 -38.68 26.52 -15.26
CA GLY A 344 -37.32 26.03 -14.99
C GLY A 344 -37.32 25.08 -13.80
N THR A 345 -36.26 24.29 -13.67
CA THR A 345 -36.15 23.23 -12.67
C THR A 345 -34.72 23.15 -12.15
N ILE A 346 -34.53 22.86 -10.87
CA ILE A 346 -33.25 22.43 -10.31
C ILE A 346 -33.37 21.00 -9.77
N VAL A 347 -32.37 20.18 -10.08
CA VAL A 347 -32.23 18.80 -9.59
C VAL A 347 -30.89 18.70 -8.90
N VAL A 348 -30.88 18.48 -7.58
CA VAL A 348 -29.67 18.23 -6.79
C VAL A 348 -29.60 16.76 -6.44
N GLU A 349 -28.50 16.10 -6.79
CA GLU A 349 -28.31 14.65 -6.70
C GLU A 349 -27.28 14.25 -5.62
N GLY A 350 -27.35 14.85 -4.43
CA GLY A 350 -26.46 14.56 -3.30
C GLY A 350 -26.72 13.20 -2.66
N THR A 351 -26.19 12.12 -3.24
CA THR A 351 -26.47 10.74 -2.81
C THR A 351 -25.40 10.13 -1.91
N SER A 352 -24.15 10.60 -1.95
CA SER A 352 -23.05 10.04 -1.16
C SER A 352 -22.16 11.10 -0.51
N ALA A 353 -21.52 11.96 -1.30
CA ALA A 353 -20.71 13.07 -0.81
C ALA A 353 -21.58 14.25 -0.36
N GLY A 354 -22.78 14.37 -0.92
CA GLY A 354 -23.68 15.52 -0.76
C GLY A 354 -23.30 16.67 -1.69
N VAL A 355 -24.15 17.69 -1.76
CA VAL A 355 -23.90 18.92 -2.52
C VAL A 355 -23.87 20.09 -1.56
N THR A 356 -22.95 21.05 -1.75
CA THR A 356 -22.83 22.22 -0.86
C THR A 356 -23.04 23.53 -1.61
N PHE A 357 -24.03 24.33 -1.17
CA PHE A 357 -24.26 25.70 -1.60
C PHE A 357 -23.87 26.65 -0.45
N THR A 358 -22.79 27.40 -0.63
CA THR A 358 -22.22 28.25 0.44
C THR A 358 -21.71 29.59 -0.11
N SER A 359 -21.11 30.43 0.73
CA SER A 359 -20.52 31.69 0.29
C SER A 359 -19.11 31.49 -0.26
N ALA A 360 -18.73 32.28 -1.26
CA ALA A 360 -17.35 32.41 -1.72
C ALA A 360 -16.45 33.19 -0.74
N SER A 361 -17.01 33.78 0.33
CA SER A 361 -16.22 34.46 1.36
C SER A 361 -15.53 33.45 2.29
N PRO A 362 -14.23 33.60 2.58
CA PRO A 362 -13.52 32.73 3.54
C PRO A 362 -13.97 32.96 5.00
N THR A 363 -14.73 34.04 5.26
CA THR A 363 -15.30 34.35 6.58
C THR A 363 -16.79 34.67 6.41
N PRO A 364 -17.63 33.65 6.14
CA PRO A 364 -19.01 33.89 5.80
C PRO A 364 -19.81 34.36 7.03
N THR A 365 -20.76 35.27 6.79
CA THR A 365 -21.75 35.70 7.77
C THR A 365 -23.14 35.36 7.25
N PRO A 366 -24.11 35.00 8.12
CA PRO A 366 -25.50 34.83 7.72
C PRO A 366 -26.00 35.99 6.86
N GLY A 367 -26.63 35.70 5.72
CA GLY A 367 -27.18 36.69 4.80
C GLY A 367 -26.16 37.34 3.86
N ILE A 368 -24.93 36.82 3.77
CA ILE A 368 -23.91 37.38 2.86
C ILE A 368 -24.33 37.26 1.39
N TRP A 369 -25.08 36.22 1.03
CA TRP A 369 -25.72 36.06 -0.26
C TRP A 369 -27.24 35.95 -0.09
N GLN A 370 -27.98 36.18 -1.16
CA GLN A 370 -29.43 36.37 -1.08
C GLN A 370 -30.21 35.08 -0.82
N GLY A 371 -29.67 33.90 -1.18
CA GLY A 371 -30.34 32.60 -1.03
C GLY A 371 -30.77 31.99 -2.36
N LEU A 372 -31.34 30.79 -2.27
CA LEU A 372 -31.97 30.05 -3.38
C LEU A 372 -33.48 30.29 -3.34
N GLN A 373 -34.04 30.78 -4.45
CA GLN A 373 -35.47 30.91 -4.64
C GLN A 373 -35.99 29.84 -5.61
N ILE A 374 -37.00 29.09 -5.20
CA ILE A 374 -37.81 28.24 -6.08
C ILE A 374 -39.14 28.96 -6.31
N GLY A 375 -39.40 29.33 -7.55
CA GLY A 375 -40.45 30.26 -7.94
C GLY A 375 -41.73 29.61 -8.49
N LEU A 376 -42.64 30.49 -8.91
CA LEU A 376 -44.01 30.18 -9.35
C LEU A 376 -44.08 29.22 -10.54
N PHE A 377 -43.07 29.26 -11.42
CA PHE A 377 -43.02 28.47 -12.64
C PHE A 377 -42.09 27.26 -12.52
N ASP A 378 -41.70 26.90 -11.29
CA ASP A 378 -41.02 25.64 -11.01
C ASP A 378 -41.79 24.44 -11.62
N GLN A 379 -41.06 23.48 -12.20
CA GLN A 379 -41.63 22.27 -12.80
C GLN A 379 -41.27 21.00 -12.00
N GLY A 380 -41.15 21.12 -10.67
CA GLY A 380 -40.91 19.99 -9.78
C GLY A 380 -39.44 19.86 -9.38
N SER A 381 -38.84 20.93 -8.87
CA SER A 381 -37.47 20.90 -8.37
C SER A 381 -37.29 19.91 -7.22
N THR A 382 -36.18 19.16 -7.25
CA THR A 382 -35.85 18.15 -6.25
C THR A 382 -34.48 18.42 -5.66
N LEU A 383 -34.41 18.59 -4.34
CA LEU A 383 -33.19 18.85 -3.61
C LEU A 383 -32.86 17.63 -2.73
N THR A 384 -31.96 16.76 -3.20
CA THR A 384 -31.50 15.59 -2.45
C THR A 384 -30.11 15.83 -1.89
N GLY A 385 -29.90 15.64 -0.58
CA GLY A 385 -28.58 15.72 0.05
C GLY A 385 -27.88 17.08 -0.05
N LEU A 386 -28.65 18.15 -0.21
CA LEU A 386 -28.13 19.52 -0.31
C LEU A 386 -27.83 20.09 1.07
N THR A 387 -26.61 20.56 1.30
CA THR A 387 -26.29 21.51 2.36
C THR A 387 -26.31 22.93 1.80
N ILE A 388 -27.15 23.82 2.33
CA ILE A 388 -27.23 25.22 1.92
C ILE A 388 -27.08 26.14 3.14
N GLU A 389 -26.14 27.08 3.06
CA GLU A 389 -25.74 27.86 4.23
C GLU A 389 -25.39 29.33 3.96
N TYR A 390 -25.46 30.15 5.01
CA TYR A 390 -25.11 31.58 5.02
C TYR A 390 -25.93 32.49 4.08
N GLY A 391 -27.03 31.98 3.53
CA GLY A 391 -27.97 32.76 2.70
C GLY A 391 -28.93 33.62 3.52
N GLY A 392 -29.95 34.17 2.83
CA GLY A 392 -31.02 34.96 3.45
C GLY A 392 -30.86 36.47 3.36
N GLY A 393 -29.89 36.98 2.59
CA GLY A 393 -29.68 38.42 2.37
C GLY A 393 -30.86 39.13 1.68
N ASN A 394 -31.78 38.37 1.08
CA ASN A 394 -33.06 38.85 0.56
C ASN A 394 -34.06 39.26 1.66
N GLY A 395 -33.78 38.90 2.92
CA GLY A 395 -34.71 39.07 4.02
C GLY A 395 -35.93 38.16 3.91
N LEU A 396 -35.80 36.96 3.34
CA LEU A 396 -36.85 35.95 3.27
C LEU A 396 -36.34 34.58 3.72
N GLY A 397 -35.03 34.36 3.86
CA GLY A 397 -34.45 33.09 4.29
C GLY A 397 -33.51 32.48 3.25
N THR A 398 -32.77 31.46 3.64
CA THR A 398 -31.75 30.84 2.77
C THR A 398 -32.40 30.07 1.62
N LEU A 399 -33.49 29.35 1.89
CA LEU A 399 -34.33 28.70 0.89
C LEU A 399 -35.72 29.35 0.89
N TYR A 400 -36.00 30.11 -0.17
CA TYR A 400 -37.29 30.80 -0.34
C TYR A 400 -38.15 30.07 -1.36
N LEU A 401 -39.33 29.62 -0.93
CA LEU A 401 -40.29 28.89 -1.75
C LEU A 401 -41.48 29.81 -2.04
N TYR A 402 -41.69 30.13 -3.32
CA TYR A 402 -42.74 31.05 -3.74
C TYR A 402 -43.67 30.37 -4.75
N ASN A 403 -44.87 30.02 -4.29
CA ASN A 403 -45.89 29.37 -5.12
C ASN A 403 -45.35 28.12 -5.83
N SER A 404 -44.64 27.29 -5.07
CA SER A 404 -43.89 26.13 -5.55
C SER A 404 -44.11 24.92 -4.64
N GLN A 405 -43.82 23.72 -5.15
CA GLN A 405 -43.99 22.45 -4.43
C GLN A 405 -42.75 21.54 -4.58
N PRO A 406 -41.56 21.99 -4.13
CA PRO A 406 -40.34 21.21 -4.29
C PRO A 406 -40.26 20.03 -3.32
N VAL A 407 -39.42 19.06 -3.66
CA VAL A 407 -39.04 17.96 -2.77
C VAL A 407 -37.72 18.30 -2.08
N LEU A 408 -37.72 18.27 -0.75
CA LEU A 408 -36.54 18.39 0.10
C LEU A 408 -36.30 17.04 0.79
N ASP A 409 -35.24 16.32 0.42
CA ASP A 409 -34.89 15.04 1.03
C ASP A 409 -33.40 15.01 1.42
N GLY A 410 -33.10 14.84 2.71
CA GLY A 410 -31.71 14.92 3.17
C GLY A 410 -31.11 16.32 3.11
N VAL A 411 -31.94 17.37 3.08
CA VAL A 411 -31.46 18.76 2.97
C VAL A 411 -31.01 19.28 4.33
N THR A 412 -29.85 19.93 4.38
CA THR A 412 -29.39 20.70 5.55
C THR A 412 -29.44 22.19 5.25
N VAL A 413 -30.26 22.94 5.99
CA VAL A 413 -30.28 24.42 5.93
C VAL A 413 -29.76 25.00 7.23
N ARG A 414 -28.68 25.79 7.16
CA ARG A 414 -28.07 26.40 8.34
C ARG A 414 -27.51 27.79 8.15
N HIS A 415 -27.34 28.50 9.26
CA HIS A 415 -26.76 29.85 9.28
C HIS A 415 -27.50 30.85 8.39
N SER A 416 -28.83 30.70 8.22
CA SER A 416 -29.62 31.72 7.55
C SER A 416 -29.71 33.00 8.37
N SER A 417 -29.72 34.16 7.71
CA SER A 417 -30.00 35.44 8.39
C SER A 417 -31.47 35.63 8.77
N ARG A 418 -32.37 34.71 8.39
CA ARG A 418 -33.78 34.64 8.82
C ARG A 418 -34.17 33.18 9.07
N ASP A 419 -35.32 32.75 8.55
CA ASP A 419 -35.76 31.37 8.54
C ASP A 419 -34.83 30.51 7.67
N GLY A 420 -34.67 29.24 8.03
CA GLY A 420 -34.01 28.28 7.14
C GLY A 420 -34.77 28.17 5.82
N VAL A 421 -36.04 27.75 5.92
CA VAL A 421 -36.99 27.69 4.81
C VAL A 421 -38.12 28.67 5.04
N ASN A 422 -38.47 29.47 4.03
CA ASN A 422 -39.63 30.34 4.05
C ASN A 422 -40.54 30.05 2.87
N GLY A 423 -41.76 29.60 3.16
CA GLY A 423 -42.78 29.28 2.17
C GLY A 423 -43.86 30.35 2.11
N VAL A 424 -44.12 30.84 0.90
CA VAL A 424 -45.23 31.75 0.58
C VAL A 424 -46.09 31.12 -0.50
N THR A 425 -47.31 30.72 -0.14
CA THR A 425 -48.17 29.88 -0.99
C THR A 425 -47.45 28.59 -1.46
N ALA A 426 -46.57 28.03 -0.63
CA ALA A 426 -45.72 26.90 -0.99
C ALA A 426 -46.17 25.61 -0.28
N PHE A 427 -45.96 24.47 -0.93
CA PHE A 427 -46.29 23.15 -0.38
C PHE A 427 -45.13 22.17 -0.58
N PRO A 428 -44.00 22.37 0.14
CA PRO A 428 -42.88 21.45 0.03
C PRO A 428 -43.21 20.07 0.63
N LEU A 429 -42.51 19.07 0.11
CA LEU A 429 -42.35 17.76 0.74
C LEU A 429 -41.01 17.74 1.45
N ILE A 430 -40.94 17.36 2.73
CA ILE A 430 -39.73 17.53 3.55
C ILE A 430 -39.40 16.25 4.33
N ARG A 431 -38.30 15.59 3.99
CA ARG A 431 -37.88 14.35 4.65
C ARG A 431 -36.39 14.36 4.98
N ASN A 432 -36.03 13.63 6.04
CA ASN A 432 -34.65 13.33 6.42
C ASN A 432 -33.75 14.58 6.52
N SER A 433 -34.35 15.76 6.75
CA SER A 433 -33.71 17.05 6.58
C SER A 433 -33.37 17.69 7.92
N THR A 434 -32.33 18.52 7.95
CA THR A 434 -31.86 19.22 9.16
C THR A 434 -31.96 20.74 8.99
N PHE A 435 -32.62 21.42 9.92
CA PHE A 435 -32.77 22.87 9.94
C PHE A 435 -32.20 23.40 11.25
N SER A 436 -31.03 24.05 11.18
CA SER A 436 -30.34 24.48 12.41
C SER A 436 -29.54 25.75 12.29
N ASP A 437 -29.27 26.43 13.42
CA ASP A 437 -28.52 27.69 13.46
C ASP A 437 -29.07 28.80 12.56
N ASN A 438 -30.38 28.79 12.29
CA ASN A 438 -31.04 29.88 11.56
C ASN A 438 -31.45 30.98 12.54
N ALA A 439 -31.44 32.23 12.07
CA ALA A 439 -31.69 33.38 12.95
C ALA A 439 -33.13 33.46 13.47
N GLU A 440 -34.10 32.96 12.70
CA GLU A 440 -35.53 32.91 13.05
C GLU A 440 -35.99 31.45 13.15
N ASP A 441 -37.00 31.02 12.39
CA ASP A 441 -37.51 29.65 12.46
C ASP A 441 -36.62 28.67 11.66
N GLY A 442 -36.66 27.38 12.01
CA GLY A 442 -36.11 26.35 11.12
C GLY A 442 -36.86 26.33 9.78
N ILE A 443 -38.20 26.33 9.88
CA ILE A 443 -39.12 26.36 8.74
C ILE A 443 -40.29 27.30 9.07
N TYR A 444 -40.55 28.27 8.21
CA TYR A 444 -41.72 29.14 8.27
C TYR A 444 -42.58 28.94 7.02
N LEU A 445 -43.83 28.52 7.20
CA LEU A 445 -44.84 28.41 6.13
C LEU A 445 -45.97 29.41 6.42
N ASP A 446 -46.21 30.34 5.49
CA ASP A 446 -47.25 31.36 5.68
C ASP A 446 -48.68 30.79 5.70
N ALA A 447 -49.66 31.64 5.98
CA ALA A 447 -51.07 31.23 6.11
C ALA A 447 -51.69 30.63 4.82
N ASN A 448 -51.05 30.76 3.66
CA ASN A 448 -51.52 30.17 2.40
C ASN A 448 -50.64 29.00 1.95
N SER A 449 -49.64 28.63 2.75
CA SER A 449 -48.73 27.52 2.50
C SER A 449 -49.19 26.25 3.22
N GLY A 450 -48.44 25.17 3.04
CA GLY A 450 -48.72 23.91 3.72
C GLY A 450 -47.64 22.88 3.45
N LEU A 451 -48.00 21.61 3.63
CA LEU A 451 -47.16 20.47 3.30
C LEU A 451 -47.82 19.66 2.19
N ASP A 452 -47.02 19.06 1.32
CA ASP A 452 -47.55 18.32 0.17
C ASP A 452 -48.28 17.03 0.61
N ARG A 453 -49.60 16.99 0.46
CA ARG A 453 -50.43 15.81 0.77
C ARG A 453 -50.49 14.77 -0.35
N SER A 454 -49.85 15.03 -1.49
CA SER A 454 -49.88 14.12 -2.65
C SER A 454 -49.00 12.88 -2.45
N ALA A 455 -48.07 12.93 -1.50
CA ALA A 455 -47.17 11.83 -1.16
C ALA A 455 -47.07 11.60 0.36
N SER A 456 -46.85 10.35 0.76
CA SER A 456 -46.76 9.94 2.17
C SER A 456 -45.49 9.12 2.41
N PRO A 457 -44.75 9.34 3.52
CA PRO A 457 -44.96 10.43 4.51
C PRO A 457 -44.63 11.80 3.91
N THR A 458 -45.30 12.90 4.28
CA THR A 458 -44.92 14.22 3.71
C THR A 458 -43.84 14.93 4.53
N PHE A 459 -43.89 14.76 5.86
CA PHE A 459 -42.93 15.31 6.81
C PHE A 459 -42.41 14.20 7.72
N SER A 460 -41.16 13.77 7.54
CA SER A 460 -40.60 12.64 8.31
C SER A 460 -39.09 12.68 8.46
N GLY A 461 -38.59 12.24 9.61
CA GLY A 461 -37.16 12.08 9.88
C GLY A 461 -36.39 13.40 9.94
N ASN A 462 -37.08 14.51 10.22
CA ASN A 462 -36.48 15.84 10.21
C ASN A 462 -35.92 16.22 11.59
N VAL A 463 -34.86 17.03 11.60
CA VAL A 463 -34.24 17.57 12.82
C VAL A 463 -34.26 19.09 12.78
N LEU A 464 -35.01 19.71 13.67
CA LEU A 464 -35.15 21.16 13.77
C LEU A 464 -34.61 21.62 15.13
N THR A 465 -33.41 22.19 15.15
CA THR A 465 -32.69 22.47 16.40
C THR A 465 -31.82 23.72 16.32
N ARG A 466 -31.58 24.41 17.44
CA ARG A 466 -30.72 25.60 17.54
C ARG A 466 -31.13 26.77 16.63
N ASN A 467 -32.40 26.85 16.26
CA ASN A 467 -32.95 28.01 15.55
C ASN A 467 -33.30 29.13 16.55
N GLY A 468 -33.23 30.38 16.09
CA GLY A 468 -33.33 31.58 16.92
C GLY A 468 -34.75 31.91 17.39
N GLU A 469 -35.78 31.32 16.79
CA GLU A 469 -37.17 31.40 17.23
C GLU A 469 -37.78 30.01 17.46
N TYR A 470 -38.74 29.60 16.62
CA TYR A 470 -39.45 28.33 16.74
C TYR A 470 -38.73 27.24 15.93
N ALA A 471 -39.02 25.98 16.24
CA ALA A 471 -38.58 24.89 15.38
C ALA A 471 -39.23 25.03 13.99
N MET A 472 -40.55 25.23 13.98
CA MET A 472 -41.37 25.37 12.78
C MET A 472 -42.59 26.26 13.06
N SER A 473 -42.97 27.07 12.07
CA SER A 473 -44.27 27.73 11.95
C SER A 473 -45.04 27.15 10.76
N VAL A 474 -46.27 26.67 10.99
CA VAL A 474 -47.10 26.01 9.98
C VAL A 474 -48.59 26.31 10.21
N PRO A 475 -49.43 26.40 9.15
CA PRO A 475 -50.87 26.51 9.33
C PRO A 475 -51.47 25.28 10.03
N ALA A 476 -52.47 25.52 10.89
CA ALA A 476 -53.01 24.48 11.75
C ALA A 476 -53.65 23.30 10.98
N ASP A 477 -54.13 23.49 9.74
CA ASP A 477 -54.65 22.38 8.93
C ASP A 477 -53.54 21.38 8.55
N TYR A 478 -52.26 21.72 8.62
CA TYR A 478 -51.15 20.82 8.24
C TYR A 478 -50.44 20.19 9.43
N ALA A 479 -50.85 20.47 10.67
CA ALA A 479 -50.19 19.90 11.85
C ALA A 479 -50.30 18.37 11.95
N GLY A 480 -51.32 17.77 11.34
CA GLY A 480 -51.48 16.32 11.26
C GLY A 480 -50.59 15.61 10.24
N GLU A 481 -49.85 16.37 9.43
CA GLU A 481 -48.84 15.84 8.52
C GLU A 481 -47.49 15.56 9.21
N LEU A 482 -47.29 16.11 10.42
CA LEU A 482 -46.08 15.95 11.20
C LEU A 482 -46.05 14.56 11.85
N ASP A 483 -45.02 13.78 11.58
CA ASP A 483 -44.85 12.46 12.16
C ASP A 483 -44.06 12.48 13.48
N SER A 484 -43.88 11.30 14.08
CA SER A 484 -43.13 11.13 15.35
C SER A 484 -41.65 10.79 15.16
N SER A 485 -41.18 10.70 13.90
CA SER A 485 -39.76 10.42 13.63
C SER A 485 -38.92 11.70 13.56
N SER A 486 -39.59 12.85 13.50
CA SER A 486 -38.96 14.17 13.52
C SER A 486 -38.73 14.69 14.95
N THR A 487 -37.79 15.62 15.11
CA THR A 487 -37.44 16.25 16.41
C THR A 487 -37.43 17.77 16.30
N PHE A 488 -37.90 18.45 17.34
CA PHE A 488 -38.14 19.90 17.35
C PHE A 488 -37.51 20.61 18.58
N THR A 489 -36.62 19.93 19.29
CA THR A 489 -35.98 20.39 20.53
C THR A 489 -34.64 21.11 20.32
N GLY A 490 -34.27 21.96 21.29
CA GLY A 490 -33.01 22.70 21.30
C GLY A 490 -33.06 24.05 20.55
N ASN A 491 -34.25 24.54 20.21
CA ASN A 491 -34.48 25.87 19.63
C ASN A 491 -34.59 26.93 20.73
N ALA A 492 -34.52 28.22 20.36
CA ALA A 492 -34.71 29.31 21.33
C ALA A 492 -36.09 29.21 22.02
N THR A 493 -37.11 28.80 21.27
CA THR A 493 -38.41 28.39 21.77
C THR A 493 -38.76 26.99 21.26
N ASP A 494 -38.64 25.99 22.12
CA ASP A 494 -39.03 24.59 21.85
C ASP A 494 -40.54 24.44 21.73
N ARG A 495 -41.09 24.83 20.58
CA ARG A 495 -42.51 24.74 20.20
C ARG A 495 -42.65 24.61 18.68
N ILE A 496 -43.75 23.99 18.25
CA ILE A 496 -44.25 24.06 16.87
C ILE A 496 -45.37 25.12 16.84
N ARG A 497 -45.15 26.23 16.15
CA ARG A 497 -46.13 27.32 16.05
C ARG A 497 -47.19 27.00 15.01
N LEU A 498 -48.44 26.96 15.44
CA LEU A 498 -49.61 26.78 14.59
C LEU A 498 -50.23 28.14 14.29
N LEU A 499 -50.22 28.53 13.01
CA LEU A 499 -50.83 29.77 12.54
C LEU A 499 -52.36 29.63 12.50
N ALA A 500 -53.06 30.78 12.54
CA ALA A 500 -54.52 30.83 12.41
C ALA A 500 -54.96 30.15 11.11
N ASP A 501 -55.86 29.17 11.22
CA ASP A 501 -56.31 28.39 10.09
C ASP A 501 -57.63 27.66 10.37
N THR A 502 -58.27 27.18 9.31
CA THR A 502 -59.40 26.25 9.37
C THR A 502 -58.91 24.84 9.08
N VAL A 503 -58.94 23.98 10.10
CA VAL A 503 -58.80 22.53 9.99
C VAL A 503 -60.01 21.99 9.23
N ALA A 504 -59.91 21.95 7.92
CA ALA A 504 -60.95 21.54 6.98
C ALA A 504 -60.81 20.07 6.56
N THR A 505 -59.70 19.43 6.94
CA THR A 505 -59.41 18.03 6.62
C THR A 505 -59.31 17.19 7.90
N THR A 506 -59.89 15.99 7.86
CA THR A 506 -59.74 15.01 8.96
C THR A 506 -58.28 14.64 9.14
N GLN A 507 -57.77 14.82 10.36
CA GLN A 507 -56.35 14.65 10.68
C GLN A 507 -56.13 14.32 12.15
N THR A 508 -54.90 13.92 12.48
CA THR A 508 -54.48 13.64 13.87
C THR A 508 -53.26 14.46 14.23
N TRP A 509 -53.37 15.32 15.26
CA TRP A 509 -52.21 15.96 15.88
C TRP A 509 -51.58 14.98 16.86
N LEU A 510 -50.40 14.47 16.51
CA LEU A 510 -49.65 13.51 17.31
C LEU A 510 -48.93 14.19 18.48
N GLY A 511 -48.62 13.45 19.55
CA GLY A 511 -47.72 13.93 20.59
C GLY A 511 -46.30 14.11 20.03
N GLN A 512 -45.79 15.34 20.07
CA GLN A 512 -44.44 15.72 19.62
C GLN A 512 -43.48 15.85 20.81
N ASP A 513 -42.17 15.92 20.55
CA ASP A 513 -41.14 16.14 21.58
C ASP A 513 -41.17 17.58 22.16
N VAL A 514 -41.96 18.47 21.54
CA VAL A 514 -42.28 19.83 22.01
C VAL A 514 -43.78 20.13 21.92
N PRO A 515 -44.30 21.13 22.65
CA PRO A 515 -45.70 21.54 22.53
C PRO A 515 -46.04 22.18 21.17
N TYR A 516 -47.27 21.96 20.72
CA TYR A 516 -47.91 22.83 19.75
C TYR A 516 -48.23 24.18 20.41
N PHE A 517 -48.00 25.28 19.69
CA PHE A 517 -48.33 26.63 20.14
C PHE A 517 -49.25 27.31 19.13
N VAL A 518 -50.52 27.39 19.49
CA VAL A 518 -51.57 28.00 18.68
C VAL A 518 -51.52 29.51 18.86
N ASP A 519 -51.05 30.21 17.82
CA ASP A 519 -50.81 31.66 17.86
C ASP A 519 -51.94 32.49 17.22
N GLY A 520 -52.94 31.82 16.64
CA GLY A 520 -54.16 32.46 16.16
C GLY A 520 -55.34 31.49 16.17
N ASP A 521 -56.56 32.01 15.99
CA ASP A 521 -57.78 31.21 16.13
C ASP A 521 -57.75 30.00 15.17
N VAL A 522 -58.04 28.81 15.71
CA VAL A 522 -58.16 27.56 14.94
C VAL A 522 -59.62 27.17 14.87
N LEU A 523 -60.12 26.96 13.66
CA LEU A 523 -61.48 26.50 13.41
C LEU A 523 -61.42 25.03 12.96
N VAL A 524 -62.21 24.15 13.58
CA VAL A 524 -62.37 22.75 13.14
C VAL A 524 -63.78 22.62 12.59
N GLU A 525 -63.94 22.96 11.32
CA GLU A 525 -65.23 23.00 10.65
C GLU A 525 -65.08 23.00 9.13
N GLY A 526 -66.11 22.52 8.42
CA GLY A 526 -66.22 22.63 6.98
C GLY A 526 -67.20 21.62 6.38
N VAL A 527 -67.55 21.81 5.11
CA VAL A 527 -68.53 20.98 4.38
C VAL A 527 -68.23 19.48 4.35
N ALA A 528 -66.97 19.09 4.60
CA ALA A 528 -66.54 17.71 4.68
C ALA A 528 -66.77 17.08 6.07
N ALA A 529 -67.26 17.86 7.03
CA ALA A 529 -67.36 17.51 8.45
C ALA A 529 -66.02 16.98 9.01
N PRO A 530 -64.94 17.79 8.98
CA PRO A 530 -63.63 17.36 9.41
C PRO A 530 -63.63 16.90 10.87
N VAL A 531 -62.84 15.86 11.14
CA VAL A 531 -62.57 15.37 12.48
C VAL A 531 -61.12 15.67 12.83
N LEU A 532 -60.90 16.57 13.79
CA LEU A 532 -59.58 16.74 14.40
C LEU A 532 -59.44 15.75 15.54
N THR A 533 -58.43 14.88 15.48
CA THR A 533 -58.01 14.06 16.62
C THR A 533 -56.78 14.67 17.25
N VAL A 534 -56.81 14.94 18.56
CA VAL A 534 -55.61 15.28 19.34
C VAL A 534 -55.22 14.02 20.12
N GLY A 535 -54.13 13.39 19.66
CA GLY A 535 -53.67 12.11 20.16
C GLY A 535 -52.99 12.19 21.52
N ASP A 536 -52.87 11.04 22.19
CA ASP A 536 -52.26 10.91 23.50
C ASP A 536 -50.84 11.51 23.56
N GLY A 537 -50.51 12.18 24.66
CA GLY A 537 -49.22 12.83 24.88
C GLY A 537 -49.09 14.22 24.26
N ALA A 538 -50.03 14.64 23.41
CA ALA A 538 -50.00 15.98 22.83
C ALA A 538 -50.22 17.08 23.88
N THR A 539 -49.42 18.14 23.78
CA THR A 539 -49.59 19.38 24.53
C THR A 539 -49.87 20.52 23.55
N VAL A 540 -51.00 21.20 23.73
CA VAL A 540 -51.46 22.32 22.91
C VAL A 540 -51.55 23.57 23.78
N LEU A 541 -50.66 24.53 23.54
CA LEU A 541 -50.59 25.79 24.26
C LEU A 541 -51.18 26.91 23.39
N PHE A 542 -51.90 27.84 24.01
CA PHE A 542 -52.57 28.92 23.30
C PHE A 542 -51.93 30.28 23.61
N GLY A 543 -51.79 31.10 22.58
CA GLY A 543 -51.40 32.50 22.70
C GLY A 543 -52.49 33.37 23.34
N PRO A 544 -52.14 34.60 23.72
CA PRO A 544 -53.09 35.52 24.33
C PRO A 544 -54.25 35.81 23.37
N THR A 545 -55.46 35.85 23.90
CA THR A 545 -56.69 36.09 23.11
C THR A 545 -57.03 35.03 22.06
N VAL A 546 -56.31 33.92 21.98
CA VAL A 546 -56.57 32.84 21.02
C VAL A 546 -57.60 31.85 21.56
N ARG A 547 -58.42 31.28 20.66
CA ARG A 547 -59.35 30.17 20.93
C ARG A 547 -59.24 29.08 19.86
N MET A 548 -59.69 27.90 20.24
CA MET A 548 -60.07 26.84 19.29
C MET A 548 -61.59 26.75 19.25
N ILE A 549 -62.16 26.75 18.04
CA ILE A 549 -63.61 26.63 17.82
C ILE A 549 -63.84 25.38 16.98
N VAL A 550 -64.64 24.46 17.50
CA VAL A 550 -65.07 23.25 16.80
C VAL A 550 -66.51 23.44 16.41
N ALA A 551 -66.82 23.22 15.13
CA ALA A 551 -68.17 23.26 14.59
C ALA A 551 -68.98 24.51 14.98
N GLY A 552 -68.35 25.69 14.82
CA GLY A 552 -68.93 26.97 15.20
C GLY A 552 -69.99 27.44 14.21
N TRP A 553 -69.71 27.28 12.92
CA TRP A 553 -70.53 27.74 11.80
C TRP A 553 -70.84 26.67 10.75
N ASP A 554 -70.03 25.61 10.71
CA ASP A 554 -70.19 24.48 9.79
C ASP A 554 -69.92 23.16 10.54
N ASP A 555 -70.22 22.03 9.92
CA ASP A 555 -70.06 20.71 10.53
C ASP A 555 -68.58 20.43 10.88
N GLY A 556 -68.35 19.79 12.01
CA GLY A 556 -67.00 19.42 12.46
C GLY A 556 -67.05 18.61 13.75
N SER A 557 -65.92 18.00 14.13
CA SER A 557 -65.80 17.29 15.41
C SER A 557 -64.37 17.30 15.93
N LEU A 558 -64.26 17.21 17.26
CA LEU A 558 -63.01 17.04 17.97
C LEU A 558 -63.02 15.72 18.74
N ILE A 559 -61.98 14.93 18.52
CA ILE A 559 -61.64 13.76 19.31
C ILE A 559 -60.40 14.11 20.13
N ILE A 560 -60.48 13.99 21.46
CA ILE A 560 -59.29 13.99 22.31
C ILE A 560 -59.14 12.58 22.85
N ASP A 561 -58.01 11.95 22.52
CA ASP A 561 -57.69 10.56 22.89
C ASP A 561 -56.50 10.50 23.85
N GLY A 562 -56.71 10.98 25.09
CA GLY A 562 -55.68 11.02 26.14
C GLY A 562 -55.67 9.79 27.05
N ALA A 563 -55.87 8.59 26.50
CA ALA A 563 -56.13 7.40 27.30
C ALA A 563 -54.94 6.89 28.14
N SER A 564 -53.69 7.27 27.81
CA SER A 564 -52.51 6.69 28.48
C SER A 564 -51.67 7.72 29.24
N THR A 565 -51.13 8.73 28.56
CA THR A 565 -50.33 9.81 29.14
C THR A 565 -51.16 11.06 29.40
N GLY A 566 -52.27 11.21 28.67
CA GLY A 566 -53.16 12.36 28.73
C GLY A 566 -52.80 13.42 27.69
N VAL A 567 -53.77 14.29 27.42
CA VAL A 567 -53.61 15.45 26.55
C VAL A 567 -53.71 16.73 27.38
N THR A 568 -52.93 17.76 27.05
CA THR A 568 -52.96 19.05 27.79
C THR A 568 -53.28 20.22 26.88
N PHE A 569 -54.26 21.03 27.27
CA PHE A 569 -54.61 22.31 26.66
C PHE A 569 -54.34 23.43 27.68
N GLY A 570 -53.50 24.41 27.34
CA GLY A 570 -53.04 25.39 28.33
C GLY A 570 -52.59 26.74 27.79
N SER A 571 -52.05 27.58 28.67
CA SER A 571 -51.48 28.88 28.30
C SER A 571 -50.06 28.72 27.76
N GLY A 572 -49.74 29.41 26.67
CA GLY A 572 -48.36 29.53 26.16
C GLY A 572 -47.52 30.60 26.87
N ALA A 573 -48.05 31.28 27.89
CA ALA A 573 -47.30 32.28 28.65
C ALA A 573 -46.20 31.63 29.51
N ALA A 574 -45.07 32.33 29.69
CA ALA A 574 -43.97 31.87 30.55
C ALA A 574 -44.41 31.68 32.02
N VAL A 575 -45.39 32.46 32.47
CA VAL A 575 -46.03 32.31 33.78
C VAL A 575 -47.55 32.29 33.56
N PRO A 576 -48.18 31.10 33.52
CA PRO A 576 -49.60 30.97 33.25
C PRO A 576 -50.48 31.64 34.31
N ALA A 577 -51.53 32.34 33.86
CA ALA A 577 -52.56 32.94 34.69
C ALA A 577 -53.98 32.63 34.16
N PRO A 578 -55.00 32.61 35.04
CA PRO A 578 -56.38 32.40 34.62
C PRO A 578 -56.84 33.44 33.59
N GLY A 579 -57.27 32.96 32.41
CA GLY A 579 -57.78 33.81 31.33
C GLY A 579 -56.75 34.26 30.32
N ASP A 580 -55.54 33.68 30.35
CA ASP A 580 -54.49 33.97 29.37
C ASP A 580 -54.96 33.75 27.93
N TRP A 581 -55.78 32.73 27.69
CA TRP A 581 -56.37 32.43 26.39
C TRP A 581 -57.90 32.31 26.48
N GLN A 582 -58.59 32.37 25.35
CA GLN A 582 -60.06 32.50 25.33
C GLN A 582 -60.80 31.22 25.76
N GLY A 583 -60.25 30.04 25.48
CA GLY A 583 -60.88 28.75 25.78
C GLY A 583 -61.15 27.90 24.53
N LEU A 584 -61.59 26.66 24.76
CA LEU A 584 -62.04 25.71 23.74
C LEU A 584 -63.57 25.80 23.62
N GLN A 585 -64.06 26.04 22.41
CA GLN A 585 -65.49 26.09 22.12
C GLN A 585 -65.92 24.88 21.29
N ILE A 586 -66.96 24.16 21.72
CA ILE A 586 -67.69 23.17 20.91
C ILE A 586 -69.05 23.76 20.53
N GLY A 587 -69.24 24.02 19.25
CA GLY A 587 -70.35 24.80 18.69
C GLY A 587 -71.56 23.98 18.25
N LEU A 588 -72.53 24.71 17.67
CA LEU A 588 -73.87 24.24 17.32
C LEU A 588 -73.88 23.07 16.33
N PHE A 589 -72.88 23.01 15.45
CA PHE A 589 -72.82 22.07 14.34
C PHE A 589 -71.98 20.82 14.66
N ASP A 590 -71.69 20.59 15.95
CA ASP A 590 -70.89 19.47 16.40
C ASP A 590 -71.50 18.13 15.95
N GLN A 591 -70.69 17.32 15.26
CA GLN A 591 -71.07 16.00 14.73
C GLN A 591 -70.77 14.85 15.69
N GLY A 592 -70.52 15.15 16.97
CA GLY A 592 -70.32 14.18 18.04
C GLY A 592 -68.89 14.16 18.58
N SER A 593 -68.41 15.31 19.06
CA SER A 593 -67.09 15.40 19.69
C SER A 593 -66.98 14.49 20.92
N THR A 594 -65.82 13.85 21.09
CA THR A 594 -65.52 12.95 22.22
C THR A 594 -64.21 13.37 22.87
N LEU A 595 -64.26 13.78 24.13
CA LEU A 595 -63.10 14.35 24.83
C LEU A 595 -62.75 13.47 26.03
N THR A 596 -61.73 12.63 25.86
CA THR A 596 -61.33 11.60 26.83
C THR A 596 -59.94 11.89 27.40
N GLY A 597 -59.80 11.88 28.72
CA GLY A 597 -58.48 11.84 29.39
C GLY A 597 -57.60 13.07 29.19
N PHE A 598 -58.16 14.29 29.24
CA PHE A 598 -57.39 15.52 29.01
C PHE A 598 -57.52 16.55 30.12
N THR A 599 -56.48 17.38 30.24
CA THR A 599 -56.45 18.55 31.12
C THR A 599 -56.60 19.82 30.28
N ILE A 600 -57.49 20.72 30.71
CA ILE A 600 -57.63 22.06 30.13
C ILE A 600 -57.52 23.12 31.22
N GLU A 601 -56.63 24.09 31.03
CA GLU A 601 -56.30 25.05 32.07
C GLU A 601 -55.98 26.47 31.59
N TYR A 602 -56.07 27.43 32.53
CA TYR A 602 -55.73 28.84 32.32
C TYR A 602 -56.54 29.58 31.23
N GLY A 603 -57.62 28.99 30.71
CA GLY A 603 -58.47 29.61 29.70
C GLY A 603 -59.62 30.46 30.27
N GLY A 604 -60.51 30.91 29.37
CA GLY A 604 -61.71 31.67 29.72
C GLY A 604 -61.57 33.19 29.60
N GLY A 605 -60.55 33.70 28.90
CA GLY A 605 -60.30 35.14 28.74
C GLY A 605 -61.46 35.92 28.10
N ASN A 606 -62.35 35.25 27.36
CA ASN A 606 -63.56 35.83 26.77
C ASN A 606 -64.77 35.87 27.74
N GLY A 607 -64.63 35.33 28.95
CA GLY A 607 -65.69 35.25 29.95
C GLY A 607 -66.77 34.19 29.67
N LEU A 608 -66.56 33.33 28.67
CA LEU A 608 -67.45 32.22 28.29
C LEU A 608 -67.07 30.89 28.94
N GLY A 609 -65.96 30.83 29.68
CA GLY A 609 -65.46 29.64 30.35
C GLY A 609 -64.28 29.00 29.61
N THR A 610 -63.52 28.15 30.30
CA THR A 610 -62.35 27.48 29.71
C THR A 610 -62.76 26.44 28.66
N LEU A 611 -63.82 25.67 28.94
CA LEU A 611 -64.52 24.82 27.98
C LEU A 611 -65.95 25.35 27.80
N TYR A 612 -66.27 25.83 26.60
CA TYR A 612 -67.56 26.44 26.27
C TYR A 612 -68.35 25.54 25.32
N LEU A 613 -69.53 25.09 25.76
CA LEU A 613 -70.43 24.21 25.02
C LEU A 613 -71.64 25.02 24.54
N TYR A 614 -71.67 25.37 23.25
CA TYR A 614 -72.71 26.20 22.66
C TYR A 614 -73.69 25.35 21.85
N ASN A 615 -74.85 25.06 22.44
CA ASN A 615 -75.89 24.19 21.87
C ASN A 615 -75.34 22.88 21.29
N SER A 616 -74.44 22.24 22.04
CA SER A 616 -73.70 21.03 21.67
C SER A 616 -73.76 19.98 22.78
N GLN A 617 -73.48 18.73 22.42
CA GLN A 617 -73.58 17.58 23.34
C GLN A 617 -72.34 16.66 23.26
N PRO A 618 -71.11 17.17 23.47
CA PRO A 618 -69.92 16.33 23.44
C PRO A 618 -69.91 15.34 24.59
N VAL A 619 -69.24 14.21 24.38
CA VAL A 619 -68.95 13.24 25.46
C VAL A 619 -67.70 13.69 26.20
N LEU A 620 -67.81 13.85 27.52
CA LEU A 620 -66.68 14.17 28.41
C LEU A 620 -66.39 12.97 29.31
N ASP A 621 -65.19 12.41 29.24
CA ASP A 621 -64.73 11.34 30.12
C ASP A 621 -63.31 11.60 30.64
N GLY A 622 -63.10 11.47 31.95
CA GLY A 622 -61.78 11.70 32.55
C GLY A 622 -61.20 13.12 32.36
N VAL A 623 -62.05 14.15 32.24
CA VAL A 623 -61.61 15.55 31.97
C VAL A 623 -61.24 16.29 33.25
N THR A 624 -60.08 16.95 33.26
CA THR A 624 -59.64 17.83 34.34
C THR A 624 -59.67 19.29 33.89
N VAL A 625 -60.47 20.13 34.56
CA VAL A 625 -60.51 21.59 34.30
C VAL A 625 -60.01 22.34 35.52
N ARG A 626 -59.00 23.22 35.35
CA ARG A 626 -58.42 23.99 36.45
C ARG A 626 -57.92 25.38 36.03
N HIS A 627 -57.76 26.26 37.02
CA HIS A 627 -57.23 27.62 36.83
C HIS A 627 -58.00 28.49 35.81
N SER A 628 -59.30 28.29 35.67
CA SER A 628 -60.18 29.09 34.82
C SER A 628 -60.34 30.52 35.35
N SER A 629 -60.42 31.51 34.46
CA SER A 629 -60.74 32.90 34.86
C SER A 629 -62.16 33.05 35.42
N ARG A 630 -63.06 32.14 35.02
CA ARG A 630 -64.47 32.11 35.39
C ARG A 630 -64.97 30.66 35.54
N ASP A 631 -65.91 30.24 34.69
CA ASP A 631 -66.50 28.91 34.70
C ASP A 631 -65.51 27.93 34.05
N GLY A 632 -65.29 26.77 34.69
CA GLY A 632 -64.46 25.73 34.10
C GLY A 632 -65.10 25.16 32.84
N VAL A 633 -66.33 24.67 32.98
CA VAL A 633 -67.20 24.25 31.88
C VAL A 633 -68.44 25.12 31.91
N ASN A 634 -68.79 25.74 30.78
CA ASN A 634 -70.00 26.54 30.63
C ASN A 634 -70.82 26.01 29.45
N GLY A 635 -72.01 25.51 29.74
CA GLY A 635 -72.95 25.03 28.72
C GLY A 635 -74.12 25.99 28.58
N VAL A 636 -74.47 26.33 27.34
CA VAL A 636 -75.66 27.10 27.02
C VAL A 636 -76.47 26.38 25.94
N THR A 637 -77.79 26.40 26.11
CA THR A 637 -78.77 25.77 25.21
C THR A 637 -79.31 26.75 24.20
#